data_AF-A0A0J6SH29-F1
#
_entry.id   AF-A0A0J6SH29-F1
#
_cell.length_a   1.000
_cell.length_b   1.000
_cell.length_c   1.000
_cell.angle_alpha   90.00
_cell.angle_beta   90.00
_cell.angle_gamma   90.00
#
_symmetry.space_group_name_H-M   'P 1'
#
loop_
_entity.id
_entity.type
_entity.pdbx_description
1 polymer ?
#
loop_
_entity_poly.entity_id
_entity_poly.type
_entity_poly.pdbx_seq_one_letter_code
_entity_poly.pdbx_strand_id
1 'polypeptide(L)'
;MDFSWKWVSKPKEPFGSRMTVLTACDKHYLPYAKALLRSIDHFSPGQTFVILLIDHDHDDLTELEAVARQVRHTTVFIASDTSVTRFPMNREQRLAYYASARFLFAQSLLDQAAGPVMCIDADSLVVGSLEAYPAIEADADVALWRREKSHAPDHQKVAAGVVVLFPTRGAKLFAARVSAILTARFASGDALWYVDQAALFQAITELAGEARVSDLHRRFRDFETFSAGSALWSAKGERKAFSEPFASLLKIFGDSEFVRAQAKHVINRARRLTHSKVNAFYAANPGLQERLPRSGTIYLPRIDLPWKPYKGSIPAAVSDDAMTIRLTWKKFASQLARHLELKGVRMEVQELPAWEVTTERINTSSGDFAIIAHKCDFQMRGLDLPVLFYMQEYMPWLFTLDPAGWGAGSSAYPLPPVDPAEIPGPDETAAFDHYRSQLDRGTLGTKFPQPTGRDLSGSRSPDYDLFVPIQIPHDQVIAFFSDVGVAETLEAAAAFARRRNLRLVLKPHPANLKATLPFRSLADDRNVFWSEDSIHDLIARSKAMLTINSSVGFEAMLHGKPIVTLGRTLYDAATIRGRVDDLDEAWAQCRDWDAESGVNRYRAFYAWFCDRYAVDTSRPAQRDRSLDHHVGRLLSRVYG
;
A
#
# COMPACT_ATOMS: atom_id res chain seq x y z
N MET A 1 7.80 -51.56 13.57
CA MET A 1 8.21 -50.15 13.74
C MET A 1 7.34 -49.59 14.85
N ASP A 2 7.91 -48.96 15.88
CA ASP A 2 7.15 -48.38 17.00
C ASP A 2 7.13 -46.87 16.83
N PHE A 3 5.97 -46.33 16.47
CA PHE A 3 5.79 -44.89 16.29
C PHE A 3 5.49 -44.27 17.65
N SER A 4 6.41 -43.43 18.15
CA SER A 4 6.32 -42.88 19.50
C SER A 4 6.11 -41.36 19.44
N TRP A 5 4.84 -40.95 19.45
CA TRP A 5 4.44 -39.56 19.62
C TRP A 5 4.32 -39.20 21.10
N LYS A 6 4.64 -37.95 21.43
CA LYS A 6 4.54 -37.41 22.79
C LYS A 6 3.69 -36.15 22.78
N TRP A 7 2.75 -36.05 23.71
CA TRP A 7 2.08 -34.79 23.96
C TRP A 7 3.09 -33.76 24.46
N VAL A 8 3.10 -32.57 23.84
CA VAL A 8 3.86 -31.42 24.35
C VAL A 8 3.26 -30.97 25.69
N SER A 9 1.93 -30.93 25.73
CA SER A 9 1.15 -30.81 26.97
C SER A 9 0.02 -31.82 26.95
N LYS A 10 0.00 -32.70 27.95
CA LYS A 10 -0.98 -33.80 28.02
C LYS A 10 -2.38 -33.24 28.31
N PRO A 11 -3.43 -33.67 27.59
CA PRO A 11 -4.81 -33.35 27.95
C PRO A 11 -5.10 -33.81 29.39
N LYS A 12 -5.69 -32.91 30.18
CA LYS A 12 -6.09 -33.20 31.56
C LYS A 12 -7.45 -33.90 31.63
N GLU A 13 -8.32 -33.58 30.68
CA GLU A 13 -9.67 -34.12 30.56
C GLU A 13 -9.89 -34.69 29.15
N PRO A 14 -10.80 -35.66 28.99
CA PRO A 14 -11.26 -36.11 27.68
C PRO A 14 -11.79 -34.94 26.84
N PHE A 15 -11.66 -35.01 25.51
CA PHE A 15 -12.21 -34.00 24.62
C PHE A 15 -13.74 -34.09 24.61
N GLY A 16 -14.39 -32.92 24.56
CA GLY A 16 -15.84 -32.81 24.60
C GLY A 16 -16.58 -33.43 23.40
N SER A 17 -17.89 -33.24 23.36
CA SER A 17 -18.78 -33.79 22.33
C SER A 17 -18.71 -33.09 20.96
N ARG A 18 -17.97 -31.98 20.88
CA ARG A 18 -17.73 -31.23 19.63
C ARG A 18 -16.71 -31.95 18.73
N MET A 19 -16.55 -31.47 17.50
CA MET A 19 -15.61 -32.04 16.54
C MET A 19 -14.18 -31.87 17.06
N THR A 20 -13.41 -32.95 17.04
CA THR A 20 -11.95 -32.91 17.22
C THR A 20 -11.30 -32.96 15.83
N VAL A 21 -10.74 -31.84 15.39
CA VAL A 21 -10.03 -31.75 14.12
C VAL A 21 -8.58 -32.16 14.33
N LEU A 22 -8.15 -33.23 13.65
CA LEU A 22 -6.80 -33.77 13.70
C LEU A 22 -6.07 -33.49 12.39
N THR A 23 -4.91 -32.84 12.47
CA THR A 23 -3.97 -32.72 11.35
C THR A 23 -2.58 -33.20 11.75
N ALA A 24 -1.75 -33.50 10.74
CA ALA A 24 -0.33 -33.81 10.91
C ALA A 24 0.47 -33.05 9.86
N CYS A 25 1.61 -32.49 10.26
CA CYS A 25 2.49 -31.77 9.34
C CYS A 25 3.95 -31.82 9.75
N ASP A 26 4.82 -31.69 8.76
CA ASP A 26 6.23 -31.35 8.94
C ASP A 26 6.43 -29.82 8.92
N LYS A 27 7.69 -29.39 9.05
CA LYS A 27 8.03 -27.95 8.99
C LYS A 27 7.60 -27.26 7.69
N HIS A 28 7.57 -27.95 6.55
CA HIS A 28 7.14 -27.34 5.27
C HIS A 28 5.64 -27.06 5.24
N TYR A 29 4.83 -27.92 5.88
CA TYR A 29 3.38 -27.76 5.94
C TYR A 29 2.89 -26.98 7.16
N LEU A 30 3.78 -26.66 8.11
CA LEU A 30 3.46 -25.87 9.30
C LEU A 30 2.77 -24.52 9.01
N PRO A 31 3.18 -23.72 7.99
CA PRO A 31 2.45 -22.49 7.63
C PRO A 31 0.99 -22.73 7.26
N TYR A 32 0.69 -23.86 6.60
CA TYR A 32 -0.67 -24.23 6.24
C TYR A 32 -1.47 -24.69 7.46
N ALA A 33 -0.87 -25.49 8.34
CA ALA A 33 -1.52 -25.95 9.56
C ALA A 33 -1.88 -24.77 10.50
N LYS A 34 -1.00 -23.76 10.59
CA LYS A 34 -1.28 -22.49 11.28
C LYS A 34 -2.48 -21.77 10.66
N ALA A 35 -2.57 -21.73 9.33
CA ALA A 35 -3.70 -21.13 8.63
C ALA A 35 -5.00 -21.91 8.85
N LEU A 36 -4.96 -23.24 8.81
CA LEU A 36 -6.09 -24.12 9.13
C LEU A 36 -6.61 -23.86 10.54
N LEU A 37 -5.74 -23.84 11.55
CA LEU A 37 -6.10 -23.54 12.93
C LEU A 37 -6.83 -22.19 13.05
N ARG A 38 -6.26 -21.13 12.45
CA ARG A 38 -6.88 -19.80 12.50
C ARG A 38 -8.21 -19.74 11.73
N SER A 39 -8.36 -20.54 10.67
CA SER A 39 -9.63 -20.65 9.92
C SER A 39 -10.71 -21.34 10.74
N ILE A 40 -10.37 -22.40 11.49
CA ILE A 40 -11.27 -23.07 12.43
C ILE A 40 -11.74 -22.08 13.51
N ASP A 41 -10.80 -21.35 14.12
CA ASP A 41 -11.09 -20.37 15.15
C ASP A 41 -12.05 -19.26 14.70
N HIS A 42 -11.97 -18.90 13.42
CA HIS A 42 -12.84 -17.89 12.82
C HIS A 42 -14.21 -18.43 12.41
N PHE A 43 -14.26 -19.54 11.67
CA PHE A 43 -15.47 -20.01 11.01
C PHE A 43 -16.27 -21.05 11.80
N SER A 44 -15.64 -21.72 12.75
CA SER A 44 -16.24 -22.78 13.55
C SER A 44 -15.70 -22.73 14.98
N PRO A 45 -15.97 -21.66 15.75
CA PRO A 45 -15.43 -21.49 17.09
C PRO A 45 -15.82 -22.62 18.06
N GLY A 46 -14.94 -22.90 19.02
CA GLY A 46 -15.19 -23.87 20.09
C GLY A 46 -14.95 -25.34 19.73
N GLN A 47 -14.26 -25.63 18.63
CA GLN A 47 -13.80 -27.00 18.34
C GLN A 47 -12.50 -27.31 19.09
N THR A 48 -12.15 -28.60 19.14
CA THR A 48 -10.83 -29.05 19.57
C THR A 48 -9.95 -29.25 18.34
N PHE A 49 -8.75 -28.68 18.33
CA PHE A 49 -7.76 -28.86 17.29
C PHE A 49 -6.55 -29.60 17.84
N VAL A 50 -6.24 -30.75 17.24
CA VAL A 50 -5.07 -31.56 17.56
C VAL A 50 -4.13 -31.55 16.38
N ILE A 51 -2.88 -31.22 16.63
CA ILE A 51 -1.83 -31.18 15.62
C ILE A 51 -0.67 -32.08 16.02
N LEU A 52 -0.34 -33.03 15.15
CA LEU A 52 0.85 -33.86 15.24
C LEU A 52 1.97 -33.22 14.43
N LEU A 53 2.95 -32.65 15.12
CA LEU A 53 4.11 -32.00 14.52
C LEU A 53 5.25 -33.03 14.38
N ILE A 54 5.68 -33.25 13.14
CA ILE A 54 6.62 -34.31 12.76
C ILE A 54 7.92 -33.68 12.27
N ASP A 55 9.08 -34.26 12.63
CA ASP A 55 10.39 -33.85 12.09
C ASP A 55 10.63 -32.33 12.20
N HIS A 56 10.33 -31.76 13.37
CA HIS A 56 10.42 -30.33 13.66
C HIS A 56 11.62 -30.01 14.54
N ASP A 57 12.02 -28.74 14.50
CA ASP A 57 12.97 -28.16 15.44
C ASP A 57 12.28 -27.37 16.58
N HIS A 58 13.08 -26.74 17.44
CA HIS A 58 12.57 -25.96 18.57
C HIS A 58 11.80 -24.71 18.11
N ASP A 59 12.20 -24.10 16.99
CA ASP A 59 11.59 -22.87 16.49
C ASP A 59 10.20 -23.16 15.92
N ASP A 60 10.08 -24.24 15.15
CA ASP A 60 8.81 -24.75 14.62
C ASP A 60 7.77 -24.96 15.74
N LEU A 61 8.17 -25.57 16.87
CA LEU A 61 7.28 -25.77 18.02
C LEU A 61 6.92 -24.45 18.71
N THR A 62 7.91 -23.57 18.91
CA THR A 62 7.72 -22.26 19.56
C THR A 62 6.74 -21.40 18.77
N GLU A 63 6.85 -21.39 17.44
CA GLU A 63 5.92 -20.69 16.55
C GLU A 63 4.50 -21.23 16.68
N LEU A 64 4.32 -22.55 16.67
CA LEU A 64 3.01 -23.16 16.77
C LEU A 64 2.34 -22.88 18.12
N GLU A 65 3.10 -22.95 19.22
CA GLU A 65 2.61 -22.57 20.55
C GLU A 65 2.20 -21.10 20.61
N ALA A 66 2.96 -20.20 19.96
CA ALA A 66 2.60 -18.79 19.89
C ALA A 66 1.26 -18.59 19.17
N VAL A 67 1.01 -19.30 18.07
CA VAL A 67 -0.28 -19.27 17.37
C VAL A 67 -1.40 -19.88 18.21
N ALA A 68 -1.14 -20.99 18.91
CA ALA A 68 -2.10 -21.62 19.80
C ALA A 68 -2.54 -20.69 20.95
N ARG A 69 -1.68 -19.78 21.42
CA ARG A 69 -2.03 -18.74 22.41
C ARG A 69 -2.82 -17.56 21.82
N GLN A 70 -2.79 -17.36 20.50
CA GLN A 70 -3.47 -16.25 19.82
C GLN A 70 -4.93 -16.55 19.45
N VAL A 71 -5.26 -17.82 19.22
CA VAL A 71 -6.64 -18.23 18.95
C VAL A 71 -7.50 -18.09 20.21
N ARG A 72 -8.76 -17.67 20.03
CA ARG A 72 -9.63 -17.26 21.16
C ARG A 72 -10.69 -18.28 21.52
N HIS A 73 -11.08 -19.10 20.55
CA HIS A 73 -12.26 -19.96 20.66
C HIS A 73 -11.92 -21.42 20.47
N THR A 74 -10.78 -21.76 19.86
CA THR A 74 -10.38 -23.14 19.58
C THR A 74 -9.45 -23.65 20.67
N THR A 75 -9.75 -24.82 21.21
CA THR A 75 -8.85 -25.50 22.16
C THR A 75 -7.79 -26.26 21.37
N VAL A 76 -6.51 -26.01 21.65
CA VAL A 76 -5.39 -26.55 20.87
C VAL A 76 -4.58 -27.54 21.70
N PHE A 77 -4.32 -28.72 21.13
CA PHE A 77 -3.37 -29.70 21.68
C PHE A 77 -2.30 -30.04 20.64
N ILE A 78 -1.04 -30.05 21.10
CA ILE A 78 0.13 -30.30 20.25
C ILE A 78 0.76 -31.63 20.69
N ALA A 79 0.95 -32.52 19.72
CA ALA A 79 1.74 -33.72 19.84
C ALA A 79 2.99 -33.61 18.95
N SER A 80 4.06 -34.25 19.37
CA SER A 80 5.39 -34.21 18.76
C SER A 80 5.83 -35.62 18.40
N ASP A 81 6.28 -35.82 17.16
CA ASP A 81 6.96 -37.02 16.73
C ASP A 81 8.32 -36.68 16.09
N THR A 82 9.37 -36.95 16.85
CA THR A 82 10.77 -36.83 16.42
C THR A 82 11.39 -38.19 16.10
N SER A 83 10.63 -39.29 16.25
CA SER A 83 11.11 -40.66 16.09
C SER A 83 11.35 -41.06 14.63
N VAL A 84 10.73 -40.36 13.68
CA VAL A 84 10.88 -40.56 12.22
C VAL A 84 12.35 -40.52 11.79
N THR A 85 13.18 -39.69 12.42
CA THR A 85 14.61 -39.56 12.12
C THR A 85 15.41 -40.81 12.49
N ARG A 86 14.87 -41.68 13.34
CA ARG A 86 15.56 -42.88 13.89
C ARG A 86 15.41 -44.11 13.00
N PHE A 87 14.51 -44.09 12.02
CA PHE A 87 14.30 -45.20 11.11
C PHE A 87 14.87 -44.87 9.72
N PRO A 88 15.59 -45.81 9.06
CA PRO A 88 16.11 -45.61 7.72
C PRO A 88 14.97 -45.65 6.69
N MET A 89 14.26 -44.55 6.54
CA MET A 89 13.26 -44.34 5.49
C MET A 89 13.87 -43.56 4.33
N ASN A 90 13.62 -44.03 3.11
CA ASN A 90 13.91 -43.25 1.91
C ASN A 90 12.97 -42.02 1.83
N ARG A 91 13.25 -41.12 0.88
CA ARG A 91 12.49 -39.88 0.73
C ARG A 91 11.00 -40.12 0.49
N GLU A 92 10.64 -41.10 -0.33
CA GLU A 92 9.24 -41.40 -0.66
C GLU A 92 8.49 -41.95 0.54
N GLN A 93 9.08 -42.90 1.26
CA GLN A 93 8.52 -43.48 2.49
C GLN A 93 8.30 -42.40 3.56
N ARG A 94 9.22 -41.44 3.68
CA ARG A 94 9.08 -40.32 4.61
C ARG A 94 7.90 -39.41 4.25
N LEU A 95 7.74 -39.07 2.98
CA LEU A 95 6.59 -38.30 2.51
C LEU A 95 5.27 -39.07 2.73
N ALA A 96 5.27 -40.39 2.48
CA ALA A 96 4.13 -41.25 2.76
C ALA A 96 3.79 -41.27 4.26
N TYR A 97 4.80 -41.25 5.14
CA TYR A 97 4.59 -41.13 6.59
C TYR A 97 3.92 -39.80 6.96
N TYR A 98 4.41 -38.68 6.43
CA TYR A 98 3.83 -37.36 6.71
C TYR A 98 2.35 -37.26 6.32
N ALA A 99 1.96 -37.87 5.20
CA ALA A 99 0.55 -37.97 4.79
C ALA A 99 -0.27 -38.91 5.69
N SER A 100 0.34 -39.98 6.20
CA SER A 100 -0.37 -41.06 6.91
C SER A 100 -0.46 -40.87 8.42
N ALA A 101 0.44 -40.10 9.03
CA ALA A 101 0.67 -40.07 10.48
C ALA A 101 -0.58 -39.70 11.30
N ARG A 102 -1.45 -38.84 10.77
CA ARG A 102 -2.74 -38.52 11.40
C ARG A 102 -3.62 -39.75 11.61
N PHE A 103 -3.60 -40.73 10.70
CA PHE A 103 -4.40 -41.95 10.83
C PHE A 103 -3.84 -42.93 11.87
N LEU A 104 -2.50 -43.01 11.97
CA LEU A 104 -1.82 -43.76 13.04
C LEU A 104 -2.19 -43.16 14.40
N PHE A 105 -2.25 -41.84 14.49
CA PHE A 105 -2.54 -41.14 15.75
C PHE A 105 -4.03 -41.10 16.11
N ALA A 106 -4.93 -41.07 15.12
CA ALA A 106 -6.38 -40.94 15.30
C ALA A 106 -6.98 -42.00 16.23
N GLN A 107 -6.46 -43.24 16.18
CA GLN A 107 -6.90 -44.32 17.06
C GLN A 107 -6.80 -43.92 18.55
N SER A 108 -5.69 -43.29 18.95
CA SER A 108 -5.47 -42.88 20.33
C SER A 108 -6.38 -41.72 20.78
N LEU A 109 -6.93 -40.96 19.83
CA LEU A 109 -7.83 -39.85 20.11
C LEU A 109 -9.29 -40.30 20.20
N LEU A 110 -9.70 -41.36 19.50
CA LEU A 110 -11.06 -41.90 19.60
C LEU A 110 -11.42 -42.45 20.99
N ASP A 111 -10.42 -42.77 21.80
CA ASP A 111 -10.63 -43.14 23.21
C ASP A 111 -10.71 -41.93 24.14
N GLN A 112 -10.22 -40.77 23.68
CA GLN A 112 -10.21 -39.52 24.44
C GLN A 112 -11.35 -38.56 24.02
N ALA A 113 -11.91 -38.71 22.82
CA ALA A 113 -12.95 -37.83 22.30
C ALA A 113 -14.36 -38.39 22.55
N ALA A 114 -15.24 -37.57 23.14
CA ALA A 114 -16.67 -37.87 23.20
C ALA A 114 -17.41 -37.55 21.89
N GLY A 115 -16.86 -36.66 21.06
CA GLY A 115 -17.37 -36.30 19.73
C GLY A 115 -16.59 -36.95 18.58
N PRO A 116 -16.97 -36.68 17.32
CA PRO A 116 -16.27 -37.20 16.16
C PRO A 116 -14.85 -36.63 16.00
N VAL A 117 -13.95 -37.44 15.41
CA VAL A 117 -12.58 -37.05 15.06
C VAL A 117 -12.47 -36.89 13.54
N MET A 118 -12.19 -35.67 13.07
CA MET A 118 -11.99 -35.34 11.67
C MET A 118 -10.49 -35.27 11.35
N CYS A 119 -9.98 -36.27 10.64
CA CYS A 119 -8.63 -36.26 10.09
C CYS A 119 -8.61 -35.42 8.80
N ILE A 120 -7.75 -34.41 8.74
CA ILE A 120 -7.68 -33.47 7.62
C ILE A 120 -6.25 -33.15 7.19
N ASP A 121 -6.03 -32.96 5.90
CA ASP A 121 -4.76 -32.44 5.37
C ASP A 121 -4.45 -31.04 5.92
N ALA A 122 -3.19 -30.78 6.26
CA ALA A 122 -2.74 -29.50 6.81
C ALA A 122 -2.95 -28.30 5.86
N ASP A 123 -3.07 -28.55 4.56
CA ASP A 123 -3.28 -27.55 3.50
C ASP A 123 -4.74 -27.24 3.19
N SER A 124 -5.65 -27.68 4.05
CA SER A 124 -7.07 -27.34 3.97
C SER A 124 -7.40 -26.05 4.75
N LEU A 125 -8.56 -25.47 4.47
CA LEU A 125 -9.13 -24.34 5.21
C LEU A 125 -10.59 -24.64 5.56
N VAL A 126 -10.97 -24.35 6.81
CA VAL A 126 -12.37 -24.34 7.23
C VAL A 126 -12.96 -22.99 6.84
N VAL A 127 -14.11 -23.01 6.17
CA VAL A 127 -14.79 -21.82 5.63
C VAL A 127 -16.27 -21.75 6.00
N GLY A 128 -16.71 -22.64 6.89
CA GLY A 128 -18.05 -22.66 7.46
C GLY A 128 -18.11 -23.50 8.74
N SER A 129 -19.25 -23.48 9.42
CA SER A 129 -19.42 -24.21 10.69
C SER A 129 -19.33 -25.73 10.51
N LEU A 130 -18.58 -26.38 11.40
CA LEU A 130 -18.48 -27.84 11.52
C LEU A 130 -19.55 -28.44 12.45
N GLU A 131 -20.29 -27.61 13.21
CA GLU A 131 -21.18 -28.07 14.29
C GLU A 131 -22.35 -28.93 13.80
N ALA A 132 -22.89 -28.63 12.61
CA ALA A 132 -24.02 -29.36 12.06
C ALA A 132 -23.63 -30.72 11.45
N TYR A 133 -22.33 -31.00 11.30
CA TYR A 133 -21.86 -32.18 10.56
C TYR A 133 -22.28 -33.52 11.18
N PRO A 134 -22.18 -33.72 12.51
CA PRO A 134 -22.52 -35.02 13.10
C PRO A 134 -23.98 -35.43 12.87
N ALA A 135 -24.88 -34.46 12.72
CA ALA A 135 -26.29 -34.72 12.41
C ALA A 135 -26.54 -35.10 10.94
N ILE A 136 -25.64 -34.73 10.02
CA ILE A 136 -25.78 -35.01 8.58
C ILE A 136 -25.51 -36.50 8.29
N GLU A 137 -24.65 -37.13 9.09
CA GLU A 137 -24.19 -38.52 8.90
C GLU A 137 -24.34 -39.35 10.17
N ALA A 138 -25.44 -39.14 10.91
CA ALA A 138 -25.64 -39.69 12.27
C ALA A 138 -25.55 -41.22 12.37
N ASP A 139 -25.78 -41.95 11.26
CA ASP A 139 -25.76 -43.42 11.21
C ASP A 139 -24.43 -44.01 10.71
N ALA A 140 -23.44 -43.17 10.39
CA ALA A 140 -22.13 -43.61 9.91
C ALA A 140 -21.16 -43.88 11.06
N ASP A 141 -20.32 -44.90 10.90
CA ASP A 141 -19.14 -45.09 11.74
C ASP A 141 -17.95 -44.29 11.17
N VAL A 142 -17.86 -44.23 9.85
CA VAL A 142 -16.80 -43.51 9.11
C VAL A 142 -17.41 -42.77 7.93
N ALA A 143 -16.90 -41.57 7.66
CA ALA A 143 -17.23 -40.83 6.45
C ALA A 143 -15.97 -40.39 5.72
N LEU A 144 -15.90 -40.73 4.44
CA LEU A 144 -14.80 -40.36 3.55
C LEU A 144 -15.28 -40.29 2.11
N TRP A 145 -14.51 -39.65 1.24
CA TRP A 145 -14.90 -39.54 -0.16
C TRP A 145 -14.48 -40.79 -0.95
N ARG A 146 -15.45 -41.63 -1.31
CA ARG A 146 -15.25 -42.73 -2.25
C ARG A 146 -15.27 -42.21 -3.68
N ARG A 147 -14.37 -42.72 -4.51
CA ARG A 147 -14.21 -42.36 -5.91
C ARG A 147 -14.60 -43.59 -6.74
N GLU A 148 -15.77 -43.52 -7.37
CA GLU A 148 -16.21 -44.56 -8.30
C GLU A 148 -15.37 -44.52 -9.58
N LYS A 149 -14.28 -45.26 -9.58
CA LYS A 149 -13.45 -45.50 -10.77
C LYS A 149 -13.25 -46.98 -10.96
N SER A 150 -14.08 -47.58 -11.82
CA SER A 150 -13.94 -48.97 -12.25
C SER A 150 -12.51 -49.20 -12.79
N HIS A 151 -11.83 -50.25 -12.33
CA HIS A 151 -10.46 -50.64 -12.73
C HIS A 151 -9.32 -49.69 -12.28
N ALA A 152 -9.57 -48.76 -11.36
CA ALA A 152 -8.50 -47.95 -10.79
C ALA A 152 -7.72 -48.70 -9.68
N PRO A 153 -6.42 -48.42 -9.47
CA PRO A 153 -5.67 -48.89 -8.32
C PRO A 153 -6.36 -48.51 -7.00
N ASP A 154 -6.20 -49.33 -5.96
CA ASP A 154 -6.90 -49.16 -4.68
C ASP A 154 -6.75 -47.76 -4.07
N HIS A 155 -5.55 -47.18 -4.13
CA HIS A 155 -5.27 -45.83 -3.65
C HIS A 155 -6.06 -44.73 -4.39
N GLN A 156 -6.65 -45.01 -5.56
CA GLN A 156 -7.46 -44.05 -6.31
C GLN A 156 -8.96 -44.17 -6.01
N LYS A 157 -9.39 -45.22 -5.30
CA LYS A 157 -10.80 -45.49 -4.99
C LYS A 157 -11.33 -44.69 -3.81
N VAL A 158 -10.46 -44.09 -3.01
CA VAL A 158 -10.82 -43.23 -1.86
C VAL A 158 -9.94 -42.00 -1.80
N ALA A 159 -10.42 -40.96 -1.12
CA ALA A 159 -9.62 -39.79 -0.75
C ALA A 159 -9.26 -39.82 0.74
N ALA A 160 -7.98 -39.56 1.05
CA ALA A 160 -7.50 -39.46 2.42
C ALA A 160 -7.53 -38.03 2.98
N GLY A 161 -7.79 -37.01 2.15
CA GLY A 161 -7.64 -35.62 2.57
C GLY A 161 -8.62 -35.18 3.65
N VAL A 162 -9.78 -35.83 3.74
CA VAL A 162 -10.77 -35.65 4.83
C VAL A 162 -11.39 -37.01 5.15
N VAL A 163 -11.29 -37.42 6.39
CA VAL A 163 -11.93 -38.63 6.92
C VAL A 163 -12.48 -38.31 8.30
N VAL A 164 -13.76 -38.60 8.53
CA VAL A 164 -14.40 -38.41 9.83
C VAL A 164 -14.68 -39.75 10.47
N LEU A 165 -14.26 -39.89 11.73
CA LEU A 165 -14.43 -41.09 12.55
C LEU A 165 -15.40 -40.73 13.68
N PHE A 166 -16.57 -41.36 13.70
CA PHE A 166 -17.58 -41.10 14.71
C PHE A 166 -17.23 -41.84 16.02
N PRO A 167 -17.74 -41.41 17.19
CA PRO A 167 -17.42 -42.04 18.48
C PRO A 167 -18.17 -43.39 18.66
N THR A 168 -18.03 -44.31 17.70
CA THR A 168 -18.71 -45.60 17.66
C THR A 168 -17.72 -46.76 17.73
N ARG A 169 -18.21 -47.96 18.05
CA ARG A 169 -17.40 -49.18 18.03
C ARG A 169 -16.85 -49.47 16.61
N GLY A 170 -17.67 -49.26 15.58
CA GLY A 170 -17.26 -49.49 14.18
C GLY A 170 -16.10 -48.58 13.77
N ALA A 171 -16.12 -47.31 14.16
CA ALA A 171 -15.04 -46.37 13.87
C ALA A 171 -13.73 -46.74 14.56
N LYS A 172 -13.81 -47.20 15.82
CA LYS A 172 -12.63 -47.68 16.58
C LYS A 172 -12.00 -48.92 15.92
N LEU A 173 -12.82 -49.88 15.49
CA LEU A 173 -12.36 -51.04 14.74
C LEU A 173 -11.69 -50.62 13.42
N PHE A 174 -12.32 -49.69 12.69
CA PHE A 174 -11.78 -49.15 11.45
C PHE A 174 -10.43 -48.46 11.64
N ALA A 175 -10.32 -47.55 12.60
CA ALA A 175 -9.08 -46.83 12.89
C ALA A 175 -7.95 -47.78 13.33
N ALA A 176 -8.26 -48.76 14.19
CA ALA A 176 -7.30 -49.79 14.60
C ALA A 176 -6.80 -50.61 13.41
N ARG A 177 -7.70 -50.96 12.47
CA ARG A 177 -7.32 -51.73 11.28
C ARG A 177 -6.46 -50.93 10.31
N VAL A 178 -6.81 -49.67 10.04
CA VAL A 178 -5.99 -48.76 9.23
C VAL A 178 -4.60 -48.62 9.84
N SER A 179 -4.52 -48.40 11.16
CA SER A 179 -3.25 -48.29 11.89
C SER A 179 -2.39 -49.56 11.78
N ALA A 180 -3.01 -50.74 11.90
CA ALA A 180 -2.32 -52.02 11.73
C ALA A 180 -1.78 -52.23 10.31
N ILE A 181 -2.56 -51.89 9.28
CA ILE A 181 -2.15 -51.97 7.87
C ILE A 181 -0.96 -51.04 7.61
N LEU A 182 -1.06 -49.77 8.02
CA LEU A 182 0.01 -48.80 7.85
C LEU A 182 1.29 -49.25 8.56
N THR A 183 1.18 -49.68 9.82
CA THR A 183 2.31 -50.16 10.61
C THR A 183 3.02 -51.34 9.94
N ALA A 184 2.26 -52.30 9.39
CA ALA A 184 2.81 -53.43 8.66
C ALA A 184 3.54 -52.98 7.37
N ARG A 185 2.94 -52.07 6.59
CA ARG A 185 3.53 -51.54 5.35
C ARG A 185 4.81 -50.76 5.59
N PHE A 186 4.86 -49.93 6.63
CA PHE A 186 6.09 -49.22 7.01
C PHE A 186 7.16 -50.19 7.53
N ALA A 187 6.77 -51.22 8.29
CA ALA A 187 7.71 -52.22 8.79
C ALA A 187 8.29 -53.10 7.68
N SER A 188 7.53 -53.42 6.62
CA SER A 188 8.03 -54.18 5.47
C SER A 188 8.83 -53.34 4.47
N GLY A 189 8.75 -52.01 4.56
CA GLY A 189 9.36 -51.09 3.59
C GLY A 189 8.48 -50.80 2.36
N ASP A 190 7.27 -51.35 2.30
CA ASP A 190 6.34 -51.22 1.15
C ASP A 190 5.44 -49.97 1.24
N ALA A 191 5.73 -49.05 2.15
CA ALA A 191 4.97 -47.82 2.32
C ALA A 191 5.36 -46.76 1.28
N LEU A 192 4.78 -46.87 0.09
CA LEU A 192 4.97 -45.92 -1.01
C LEU A 192 3.95 -44.76 -0.95
N TRP A 193 4.09 -43.80 -1.86
CA TRP A 193 3.15 -42.69 -1.95
C TRP A 193 1.69 -43.17 -2.11
N TYR A 194 0.76 -42.54 -1.39
CA TYR A 194 -0.65 -42.94 -1.23
C TYR A 194 -0.93 -44.24 -0.45
N VAL A 195 0.00 -44.71 0.38
CA VAL A 195 -0.22 -45.86 1.28
C VAL A 195 -1.41 -45.63 2.24
N ASP A 196 -1.67 -44.38 2.63
CA ASP A 196 -2.84 -43.96 3.42
C ASP A 196 -4.16 -44.27 2.70
N GLN A 197 -4.31 -43.85 1.45
CA GLN A 197 -5.51 -44.13 0.65
C GLN A 197 -5.68 -45.63 0.41
N ALA A 198 -4.59 -46.37 0.17
CA ALA A 198 -4.64 -47.82 0.02
C ALA A 198 -5.07 -48.51 1.32
N ALA A 199 -4.54 -48.10 2.47
CA ALA A 199 -4.88 -48.65 3.78
C ALA A 199 -6.35 -48.37 4.14
N LEU A 200 -6.83 -47.15 3.86
CA LEU A 200 -8.25 -46.80 4.04
C LEU A 200 -9.15 -47.70 3.18
N PHE A 201 -8.84 -47.87 1.89
CA PHE A 201 -9.64 -48.73 1.00
C PHE A 201 -9.63 -50.20 1.45
N GLN A 202 -8.47 -50.71 1.85
CA GLN A 202 -8.34 -52.07 2.36
C GLN A 202 -9.18 -52.26 3.64
N ALA A 203 -9.13 -51.32 4.59
CA ALA A 203 -9.95 -51.39 5.80
C ALA A 203 -11.46 -51.34 5.51
N ILE A 204 -11.91 -50.56 4.52
CA ILE A 204 -13.32 -50.56 4.08
C ILE A 204 -13.74 -51.94 3.59
N THR A 205 -12.87 -52.60 2.83
CA THR A 205 -13.15 -53.92 2.23
C THR A 205 -13.17 -55.02 3.28
N GLU A 206 -12.20 -55.03 4.19
CA GLU A 206 -12.05 -56.06 5.21
C GLU A 206 -13.08 -55.96 6.33
N LEU A 207 -13.57 -54.75 6.63
CA LEU A 207 -14.59 -54.50 7.68
C LEU A 207 -15.99 -54.30 7.08
N ALA A 208 -16.23 -54.78 5.86
CA ALA A 208 -17.54 -54.73 5.23
C ALA A 208 -18.56 -55.50 6.09
N GLY A 209 -19.58 -54.79 6.59
CA GLY A 209 -20.59 -55.32 7.51
C GLY A 209 -20.28 -55.12 9.00
N GLU A 210 -19.04 -54.76 9.36
CA GLU A 210 -18.65 -54.44 10.74
C GLU A 210 -18.51 -52.93 11.01
N ALA A 211 -18.20 -52.14 9.97
CA ALA A 211 -18.15 -50.69 10.03
C ALA A 211 -18.98 -50.06 8.90
N ARG A 212 -19.89 -49.15 9.24
CA ARG A 212 -20.72 -48.39 8.30
C ARG A 212 -19.95 -47.20 7.74
N VAL A 213 -19.49 -47.33 6.50
CA VAL A 213 -18.76 -46.27 5.78
C VAL A 213 -19.70 -45.52 4.84
N SER A 214 -19.85 -44.22 5.05
CA SER A 214 -20.66 -43.30 4.25
C SER A 214 -19.81 -42.43 3.33
N ASP A 215 -20.44 -41.86 2.30
CA ASP A 215 -19.80 -40.86 1.45
C ASP A 215 -19.80 -39.49 2.11
N LEU A 216 -18.62 -38.91 2.23
CA LEU A 216 -18.44 -37.56 2.78
C LEU A 216 -19.34 -36.54 2.08
N HIS A 217 -20.15 -35.84 2.87
CA HIS A 217 -21.05 -34.81 2.38
C HIS A 217 -20.33 -33.76 1.51
N ARG A 218 -20.97 -33.32 0.41
CA ARG A 218 -20.34 -32.45 -0.62
C ARG A 218 -19.70 -31.17 -0.09
N ARG A 219 -20.22 -30.61 1.01
CA ARG A 219 -19.70 -29.37 1.65
C ARG A 219 -18.29 -29.53 2.24
N PHE A 220 -17.83 -30.76 2.45
CA PHE A 220 -16.54 -31.07 3.08
C PHE A 220 -15.51 -31.60 2.07
N ARG A 221 -15.83 -31.60 0.76
CA ARG A 221 -14.96 -32.11 -0.31
C ARG A 221 -14.82 -31.14 -1.48
N ASP A 222 -14.75 -29.84 -1.20
CA ASP A 222 -14.58 -28.83 -2.24
C ASP A 222 -13.09 -28.53 -2.47
N PHE A 223 -12.54 -29.04 -3.56
CA PHE A 223 -11.13 -28.89 -3.95
C PHE A 223 -10.94 -28.11 -5.25
N GLU A 224 -12.03 -27.60 -5.82
CA GLU A 224 -12.05 -27.03 -7.16
C GLU A 224 -12.93 -25.79 -7.28
N THR A 225 -14.13 -25.81 -6.71
CA THR A 225 -15.12 -24.76 -6.94
C THR A 225 -14.99 -23.61 -5.96
N PHE A 226 -14.47 -23.88 -4.76
CA PHE A 226 -14.29 -22.95 -3.65
C PHE A 226 -15.57 -22.13 -3.39
N SER A 227 -16.69 -22.85 -3.27
CA SER A 227 -18.03 -22.30 -3.10
C SER A 227 -18.26 -21.75 -1.70
N ALA A 228 -19.02 -20.66 -1.60
CA ALA A 228 -19.45 -20.09 -0.32
C ALA A 228 -20.36 -21.02 0.52
N GLY A 229 -20.96 -22.03 -0.11
CA GLY A 229 -21.75 -23.06 0.60
C GLY A 229 -20.91 -24.17 1.23
N SER A 230 -19.60 -24.23 0.96
CA SER A 230 -18.69 -25.23 1.50
C SER A 230 -18.41 -24.98 2.99
N ALA A 231 -18.10 -26.04 3.72
CA ALA A 231 -17.58 -25.96 5.08
C ALA A 231 -16.05 -26.12 5.09
N LEU A 232 -15.51 -26.77 4.06
CA LEU A 232 -14.09 -27.05 3.93
C LEU A 232 -13.61 -26.88 2.48
N TRP A 233 -12.44 -26.27 2.33
CA TRP A 233 -11.69 -26.20 1.08
C TRP A 233 -10.35 -26.92 1.18
N SER A 234 -10.02 -27.73 0.17
CA SER A 234 -8.73 -28.45 0.11
C SER A 234 -8.10 -28.28 -1.28
N ALA A 235 -7.22 -27.29 -1.43
CA ALA A 235 -6.61 -27.00 -2.73
C ALA A 235 -5.46 -27.96 -3.07
N LYS A 236 -5.41 -28.44 -4.32
CA LYS A 236 -4.38 -29.37 -4.81
C LYS A 236 -3.45 -28.72 -5.83
N GLY A 237 -2.15 -29.01 -5.73
CA GLY A 237 -1.13 -28.53 -6.67
C GLY A 237 -1.05 -27.00 -6.73
N GLU A 238 -0.93 -26.46 -7.95
CA GLU A 238 -0.81 -25.02 -8.21
C GLU A 238 -2.02 -24.19 -7.74
N ARG A 239 -3.18 -24.83 -7.52
CA ARG A 239 -4.39 -24.15 -7.02
C ARG A 239 -4.15 -23.45 -5.68
N LYS A 240 -3.22 -23.96 -4.86
CA LYS A 240 -2.85 -23.36 -3.58
C LYS A 240 -2.33 -21.93 -3.71
N ALA A 241 -1.67 -21.61 -4.83
CA ALA A 241 -1.03 -20.33 -5.05
C ALA A 241 -1.89 -19.36 -5.88
N PHE A 242 -2.75 -19.88 -6.77
CA PHE A 242 -3.38 -19.07 -7.82
C PHE A 242 -4.91 -19.12 -7.85
N SER A 243 -5.56 -20.09 -7.20
CA SER A 243 -7.02 -20.21 -7.25
C SER A 243 -7.68 -19.33 -6.19
N GLU A 244 -8.39 -18.31 -6.63
CA GLU A 244 -9.19 -17.46 -5.75
C GLU A 244 -10.61 -18.01 -5.57
N PRO A 245 -11.23 -17.87 -4.38
CA PRO A 245 -10.77 -17.13 -3.19
C PRO A 245 -9.79 -17.86 -2.26
N PHE A 246 -9.46 -19.13 -2.52
CA PHE A 246 -8.62 -19.94 -1.63
C PHE A 246 -7.25 -19.30 -1.36
N ALA A 247 -6.54 -18.88 -2.41
CA ALA A 247 -5.20 -18.30 -2.28
C ALA A 247 -5.21 -17.03 -1.41
N SER A 248 -6.15 -16.10 -1.64
CA SER A 248 -6.28 -14.91 -0.79
C SER A 248 -6.67 -15.25 0.65
N LEU A 249 -7.52 -16.26 0.87
CA LEU A 249 -7.91 -16.67 2.23
C LEU A 249 -6.73 -17.30 2.99
N LEU A 250 -5.94 -18.14 2.33
CA LEU A 250 -4.72 -18.71 2.88
C LEU A 250 -3.76 -17.59 3.31
N LYS A 251 -3.60 -16.56 2.48
CA LYS A 251 -2.78 -15.38 2.78
C LYS A 251 -3.30 -14.61 4.00
N ILE A 252 -4.62 -14.44 4.13
CA ILE A 252 -5.27 -13.77 5.29
C ILE A 252 -5.03 -14.51 6.60
N PHE A 253 -5.07 -15.85 6.56
CA PHE A 253 -4.79 -16.68 7.74
C PHE A 253 -3.30 -16.96 7.94
N GLY A 254 -2.44 -16.58 6.99
CA GLY A 254 -0.99 -16.72 7.08
C GLY A 254 -0.34 -15.75 8.08
N ASP A 255 0.94 -15.98 8.38
CA ASP A 255 1.68 -15.23 9.40
C ASP A 255 2.09 -13.83 8.95
N SER A 256 2.44 -13.68 7.66
CA SER A 256 3.04 -12.46 7.14
C SER A 256 2.01 -11.38 6.85
N GLU A 257 2.15 -10.24 7.52
CA GLU A 257 1.34 -9.05 7.24
C GLU A 257 1.54 -8.53 5.81
N PHE A 258 2.76 -8.66 5.26
CA PHE A 258 3.02 -8.35 3.85
C PHE A 258 2.15 -9.19 2.91
N VAL A 259 2.04 -10.48 3.20
CA VAL A 259 1.22 -11.41 2.41
C VAL A 259 -0.28 -11.11 2.58
N ARG A 260 -0.72 -10.69 3.78
CA ARG A 260 -2.10 -10.20 4.00
C ARG A 260 -2.40 -8.93 3.21
N ALA A 261 -1.46 -8.00 3.11
CA ALA A 261 -1.61 -6.81 2.27
C ALA A 261 -1.76 -7.18 0.78
N GLN A 262 -1.06 -8.20 0.29
CA GLN A 262 -1.26 -8.70 -1.08
C GLN A 262 -2.67 -9.26 -1.31
N ALA A 263 -3.21 -10.03 -0.35
CA ALA A 263 -4.59 -10.53 -0.42
C ALA A 263 -5.61 -9.39 -0.49
N LYS A 264 -5.34 -8.29 0.22
CA LYS A 264 -6.19 -7.10 0.18
C LYS A 264 -6.33 -6.50 -1.20
N HIS A 265 -5.26 -6.41 -1.99
CA HIS A 265 -5.35 -5.90 -3.36
C HIS A 265 -6.27 -6.78 -4.23
N VAL A 266 -6.19 -8.12 -4.06
CA VAL A 266 -7.08 -9.05 -4.75
C VAL A 266 -8.54 -8.81 -4.34
N ILE A 267 -8.82 -8.61 -3.05
CA ILE A 267 -10.16 -8.33 -2.53
C ILE A 267 -10.69 -6.99 -3.05
N ASN A 268 -9.89 -5.92 -2.95
CA ASN A 268 -10.26 -4.60 -3.44
C ASN A 268 -10.56 -4.63 -4.95
N ARG A 269 -9.76 -5.36 -5.73
CA ARG A 269 -10.05 -5.61 -7.15
C ARG A 269 -11.34 -6.41 -7.35
N ALA A 270 -11.56 -7.46 -6.56
CA ALA A 270 -12.75 -8.30 -6.67
C ALA A 270 -14.04 -7.54 -6.33
N ARG A 271 -14.03 -6.64 -5.33
CA ARG A 271 -15.17 -5.82 -4.93
C ARG A 271 -15.76 -5.00 -6.08
N ARG A 272 -14.94 -4.64 -7.06
CA ARG A 272 -15.33 -3.88 -8.24
C ARG A 272 -15.98 -4.72 -9.34
N LEU A 273 -15.92 -6.04 -9.22
CA LEU A 273 -16.48 -6.98 -10.17
C LEU A 273 -17.79 -7.54 -9.59
N THR A 274 -18.93 -7.06 -10.09
CA THR A 274 -20.30 -7.38 -9.62
C THR A 274 -20.62 -8.88 -9.57
N HIS A 275 -19.94 -9.71 -10.38
CA HIS A 275 -20.14 -11.16 -10.43
C HIS A 275 -18.93 -11.98 -9.95
N SER A 276 -18.02 -11.36 -9.20
CA SER A 276 -16.85 -12.06 -8.68
C SER A 276 -17.24 -13.03 -7.55
N LYS A 277 -16.93 -14.32 -7.72
CA LYS A 277 -17.03 -15.33 -6.65
C LYS A 277 -16.24 -14.93 -5.40
N VAL A 278 -15.10 -14.27 -5.61
CA VAL A 278 -14.23 -13.75 -4.55
C VAL A 278 -14.98 -12.68 -3.77
N ASN A 279 -15.59 -11.71 -4.47
CA ASN A 279 -16.38 -10.67 -3.81
C ASN A 279 -17.55 -11.25 -3.01
N ALA A 280 -18.31 -12.17 -3.61
CA ALA A 280 -19.43 -12.82 -2.95
C ALA A 280 -19.01 -13.52 -1.64
N PHE A 281 -17.87 -14.23 -1.66
CA PHE A 281 -17.34 -14.90 -0.47
C PHE A 281 -16.94 -13.91 0.64
N TYR A 282 -16.18 -12.86 0.31
CA TYR A 282 -15.73 -11.89 1.33
C TYR A 282 -16.87 -10.98 1.82
N ALA A 283 -17.86 -10.68 0.98
CA ALA A 283 -19.05 -9.93 1.38
C ALA A 283 -19.90 -10.74 2.38
N ALA A 284 -19.99 -12.05 2.21
CA ALA A 284 -20.68 -12.94 3.16
C ALA A 284 -19.92 -13.12 4.50
N ASN A 285 -18.63 -12.73 4.56
CA ASN A 285 -17.76 -12.94 5.71
C ASN A 285 -17.06 -11.63 6.13
N PRO A 286 -17.82 -10.63 6.61
CA PRO A 286 -17.28 -9.29 6.90
C PRO A 286 -16.19 -9.28 7.98
N GLY A 287 -16.22 -10.23 8.93
CA GLY A 287 -15.18 -10.36 9.97
C GLY A 287 -13.77 -10.67 9.45
N LEU A 288 -13.63 -11.09 8.19
CA LEU A 288 -12.31 -11.25 7.56
C LEU A 288 -11.62 -9.90 7.30
N GLN A 289 -12.38 -8.80 7.23
CA GLN A 289 -11.80 -7.47 7.01
C GLN A 289 -10.96 -7.02 8.20
N GLU A 290 -11.33 -7.42 9.42
CA GLU A 290 -10.59 -7.10 10.65
C GLU A 290 -9.19 -7.74 10.69
N ARG A 291 -8.96 -8.78 9.88
CA ARG A 291 -7.67 -9.45 9.75
C ARG A 291 -6.76 -8.81 8.71
N LEU A 292 -7.28 -7.93 7.85
CA LEU A 292 -6.49 -7.23 6.85
C LEU A 292 -5.79 -6.03 7.50
N PRO A 293 -4.51 -5.80 7.22
CA PRO A 293 -3.81 -4.65 7.78
C PRO A 293 -4.40 -3.35 7.21
N ARG A 294 -4.38 -2.27 8.00
CA ARG A 294 -4.53 -0.92 7.45
C ARG A 294 -3.38 -0.67 6.48
N SER A 295 -3.67 -0.17 5.28
CA SER A 295 -2.62 0.02 4.29
C SER A 295 -2.87 1.18 3.33
N GLY A 296 -1.79 1.75 2.81
CA GLY A 296 -1.83 2.79 1.78
C GLY A 296 -0.68 2.64 0.78
N THR A 297 -0.84 3.30 -0.37
CA THR A 297 0.14 3.23 -1.47
C THR A 297 0.57 4.63 -1.88
N ILE A 298 1.89 4.90 -1.92
CA ILE A 298 2.47 6.14 -2.43
C ILE A 298 2.98 5.88 -3.86
N TYR A 299 2.53 6.69 -4.81
CA TYR A 299 2.98 6.67 -6.20
C TYR A 299 4.05 7.74 -6.41
N LEU A 300 5.30 7.30 -6.53
CA LEU A 300 6.48 8.14 -6.77
C LEU A 300 6.87 8.06 -8.25
N PRO A 301 6.88 9.18 -9.01
CA PRO A 301 7.17 9.14 -10.42
C PRO A 301 8.69 9.06 -10.63
N ARG A 302 9.10 8.32 -11.65
CA ARG A 302 10.47 8.31 -12.17
C ARG A 302 10.73 9.62 -12.92
N ILE A 303 11.15 10.64 -12.18
CA ILE A 303 11.45 12.00 -12.68
C ILE A 303 12.62 11.98 -13.69
N ASP A 304 13.44 10.94 -13.65
CA ASP A 304 14.51 10.67 -14.62
C ASP A 304 14.00 10.13 -15.97
N LEU A 305 12.70 9.85 -16.10
CA LEU A 305 12.06 9.43 -17.34
C LEU A 305 11.15 10.54 -17.89
N PRO A 306 10.85 10.53 -19.20
CA PRO A 306 9.89 11.47 -19.78
C PRO A 306 8.51 11.43 -19.09
N TRP A 307 7.68 12.45 -19.31
CA TRP A 307 6.30 12.44 -18.77
C TRP A 307 5.31 11.66 -19.65
N LYS A 308 5.71 11.30 -20.87
CA LYS A 308 4.93 10.52 -21.85
C LYS A 308 5.73 9.29 -22.31
N PRO A 309 5.06 8.20 -22.74
CA PRO A 309 5.74 7.00 -23.19
C PRO A 309 6.81 7.30 -24.24
N TYR A 310 8.03 6.87 -23.97
CA TYR A 310 9.16 7.05 -24.88
C TYR A 310 9.07 6.03 -26.03
N LYS A 311 9.26 6.50 -27.27
CA LYS A 311 9.20 5.66 -28.49
C LYS A 311 10.59 5.26 -29.04
N GLY A 312 11.68 5.69 -28.41
CA GLY A 312 13.05 5.36 -28.84
C GLY A 312 13.68 4.23 -28.04
N SER A 313 14.91 3.86 -28.38
CA SER A 313 15.64 2.74 -27.78
C SER A 313 16.52 3.10 -26.57
N ILE A 314 16.90 4.37 -26.38
CA ILE A 314 17.82 4.79 -25.31
C ILE A 314 17.32 6.09 -24.63
N PRO A 315 16.98 6.06 -23.33
CA PRO A 315 16.67 7.28 -22.57
C PRO A 315 17.88 8.23 -22.55
N ALA A 316 17.63 9.54 -22.56
CA ALA A 316 18.71 10.52 -22.40
C ALA A 316 19.43 10.36 -21.06
N ALA A 317 20.69 10.79 -20.98
CA ALA A 317 21.43 10.84 -19.73
C ALA A 317 20.70 11.74 -18.71
N VAL A 318 20.61 11.26 -17.46
CA VAL A 318 19.97 11.99 -16.37
C VAL A 318 20.92 13.09 -15.90
N SER A 319 20.45 14.35 -15.85
CA SER A 319 21.25 15.45 -15.32
C SER A 319 21.39 15.36 -13.79
N ASP A 320 22.45 15.96 -13.24
CA ASP A 320 22.65 16.05 -11.78
C ASP A 320 21.49 16.76 -11.08
N ASP A 321 20.88 17.75 -11.74
CA ASP A 321 19.68 18.44 -11.25
C ASP A 321 18.48 17.51 -11.17
N ALA A 322 18.24 16.70 -12.21
CA ALA A 322 17.16 15.71 -12.21
C ALA A 322 17.38 14.65 -11.12
N MET A 323 18.63 14.27 -10.87
CA MET A 323 19.01 13.37 -9.78
C MET A 323 18.71 13.99 -8.41
N THR A 324 19.08 15.26 -8.22
CA THR A 324 18.84 16.00 -6.96
C THR A 324 17.35 16.15 -6.66
N ILE A 325 16.55 16.48 -7.67
CA ILE A 325 15.08 16.53 -7.54
C ILE A 325 14.53 15.14 -7.17
N ARG A 326 14.96 14.09 -7.87
CA ARG A 326 14.54 12.72 -7.56
C ARG A 326 14.86 12.30 -6.13
N LEU A 327 16.06 12.60 -5.64
CA LEU A 327 16.46 12.32 -4.26
C LEU A 327 15.58 13.06 -3.24
N THR A 328 15.24 14.32 -3.55
CA THR A 328 14.37 15.14 -2.70
C THR A 328 12.96 14.54 -2.61
N TRP A 329 12.37 14.15 -3.74
CA TRP A 329 11.06 13.50 -3.78
C TRP A 329 11.05 12.14 -3.10
N LYS A 330 12.12 11.34 -3.27
CA LYS A 330 12.28 10.04 -2.62
C LYS A 330 12.40 10.20 -1.10
N LYS A 331 13.18 11.18 -0.64
CA LYS A 331 13.30 11.50 0.79
C LYS A 331 11.94 11.89 1.38
N PHE A 332 11.17 12.73 0.70
CA PHE A 332 9.82 13.11 1.13
C PHE A 332 8.88 11.90 1.20
N ALA A 333 8.81 11.09 0.13
CA ALA A 333 7.96 9.90 0.09
C ALA A 333 8.30 8.91 1.22
N SER A 334 9.59 8.66 1.48
CA SER A 334 10.03 7.81 2.59
C SER A 334 9.67 8.39 3.96
N GLN A 335 9.77 9.70 4.15
CA GLN A 335 9.37 10.36 5.39
C GLN A 335 7.86 10.26 5.62
N LEU A 336 7.06 10.50 4.58
CA LEU A 336 5.61 10.36 4.63
C LEU A 336 5.18 8.91 4.91
N ALA A 337 5.80 7.94 4.23
CA ALA A 337 5.55 6.52 4.48
C ALA A 337 5.84 6.14 5.94
N ARG A 338 7.02 6.51 6.46
CA ARG A 338 7.39 6.28 7.85
C ARG A 338 6.41 6.92 8.83
N HIS A 339 5.94 8.13 8.54
CA HIS A 339 4.99 8.84 9.41
C HIS A 339 3.64 8.11 9.49
N LEU A 340 3.17 7.54 8.37
CA LEU A 340 1.96 6.69 8.32
C LEU A 340 2.17 5.33 9.04
N GLU A 341 3.34 4.72 8.88
CA GLU A 341 3.70 3.45 9.54
C GLU A 341 3.72 3.59 11.06
N LEU A 342 4.22 4.71 11.59
CA LEU A 342 4.17 5.02 13.02
C LEU A 342 2.74 5.14 13.57
N LYS A 343 1.75 5.38 12.70
CA LYS A 343 0.32 5.38 13.03
C LYS A 343 -0.38 4.04 12.74
N GLY A 344 0.40 2.97 12.55
CA GLY A 344 -0.11 1.60 12.36
C GLY A 344 -0.66 1.33 10.96
N VAL A 345 -0.23 2.10 9.95
CA VAL A 345 -0.65 1.92 8.55
C VAL A 345 0.53 1.40 7.73
N ARG A 346 0.38 0.23 7.14
CA ARG A 346 1.41 -0.34 6.27
C ARG A 346 1.49 0.43 4.95
N MET A 347 2.69 0.91 4.60
CA MET A 347 2.89 1.69 3.39
C MET A 347 3.64 0.91 2.31
N GLU A 348 3.17 1.04 1.07
CA GLU A 348 3.89 0.62 -0.13
C GLU A 348 4.28 1.85 -0.95
N VAL A 349 5.53 1.92 -1.41
CA VAL A 349 5.99 2.98 -2.31
C VAL A 349 6.24 2.38 -3.69
N GLN A 350 5.42 2.76 -4.67
CA GLN A 350 5.55 2.33 -6.06
C GLN A 350 6.28 3.41 -6.86
N GLU A 351 7.53 3.12 -7.25
CA GLU A 351 8.35 4.01 -8.08
C GLU A 351 8.16 3.65 -9.57
N LEU A 352 7.41 4.45 -10.31
CA LEU A 352 6.93 4.14 -11.68
C LEU A 352 7.10 5.31 -12.65
N PRO A 353 7.19 5.09 -13.97
CA PRO A 353 7.10 6.19 -14.93
C PRO A 353 5.81 7.00 -14.77
N ALA A 354 5.87 8.32 -14.93
CA ALA A 354 4.72 9.19 -14.65
C ALA A 354 3.48 8.90 -15.52
N TRP A 355 3.67 8.34 -16.72
CA TRP A 355 2.58 7.93 -17.60
C TRP A 355 1.89 6.62 -17.17
N GLU A 356 2.49 5.83 -16.26
CA GLU A 356 1.90 4.60 -15.72
C GLU A 356 1.03 4.85 -14.47
N VAL A 357 1.10 6.05 -13.91
CA VAL A 357 0.25 6.48 -12.80
C VAL A 357 -1.11 6.87 -13.35
N THR A 358 -1.97 5.86 -13.56
CA THR A 358 -3.32 5.98 -14.14
C THR A 358 -4.40 5.64 -13.11
N THR A 359 -5.63 6.14 -13.31
CA THR A 359 -6.78 5.78 -12.47
C THR A 359 -6.96 4.26 -12.34
N GLU A 360 -6.85 3.52 -13.45
CA GLU A 360 -7.00 2.06 -13.46
C GLU A 360 -5.97 1.37 -12.57
N ARG A 361 -4.68 1.74 -12.69
CA ARG A 361 -3.62 1.19 -11.84
C ARG A 361 -3.86 1.53 -10.37
N ILE A 362 -4.18 2.79 -10.08
CA ILE A 362 -4.37 3.23 -8.69
C ILE A 362 -5.53 2.49 -8.05
N ASN A 363 -6.67 2.38 -8.74
CA ASN A 363 -7.78 1.59 -8.25
C ASN A 363 -7.28 0.14 -8.00
N THR A 364 -6.71 -0.53 -8.99
CA THR A 364 -6.38 -1.97 -8.90
C THR A 364 -5.21 -2.35 -8.00
N SER A 365 -4.27 -1.44 -7.74
CA SER A 365 -3.00 -1.76 -7.04
C SER A 365 -2.79 -1.01 -5.73
N SER A 366 -3.78 -0.25 -5.25
CA SER A 366 -3.68 0.47 -3.97
C SER A 366 -4.22 -0.34 -2.78
N GLY A 367 -3.78 0.07 -1.58
CA GLY A 367 -4.36 -0.34 -0.30
C GLY A 367 -5.74 0.28 -0.05
N ASP A 368 -5.97 0.80 1.16
CA ASP A 368 -7.20 1.52 1.50
C ASP A 368 -7.27 2.93 0.88
N PHE A 369 -6.10 3.53 0.63
CA PHE A 369 -5.98 4.86 0.04
C PHE A 369 -4.71 4.96 -0.82
N ALA A 370 -4.63 6.01 -1.62
CA ALA A 370 -3.45 6.31 -2.44
C ALA A 370 -2.93 7.74 -2.22
N ILE A 371 -1.61 7.92 -2.34
CA ILE A 371 -0.95 9.23 -2.31
C ILE A 371 -0.22 9.42 -3.64
N ILE A 372 -0.63 10.42 -4.42
CA ILE A 372 -0.35 10.52 -5.86
C ILE A 372 0.49 11.76 -6.13
N ALA A 373 1.70 11.55 -6.65
CA ALA A 373 2.58 12.63 -7.04
C ALA A 373 2.09 13.39 -8.28
N HIS A 374 2.23 14.71 -8.26
CA HIS A 374 2.22 15.56 -9.46
C HIS A 374 0.98 15.34 -10.36
N LYS A 375 -0.18 15.17 -9.73
CA LYS A 375 -1.49 15.05 -10.37
C LYS A 375 -2.51 15.89 -9.61
N CYS A 376 -3.62 16.19 -10.26
CA CYS A 376 -4.83 16.71 -9.64
C CYS A 376 -6.02 15.79 -9.95
N ASP A 377 -7.11 15.98 -9.23
CA ASP A 377 -8.37 15.24 -9.34
C ASP A 377 -8.94 15.25 -10.77
N PHE A 378 -8.87 16.39 -11.46
CA PHE A 378 -9.35 16.56 -12.82
C PHE A 378 -8.55 15.73 -13.83
N GLN A 379 -7.31 15.35 -13.48
CA GLN A 379 -6.47 14.44 -14.29
C GLN A 379 -6.73 12.97 -13.95
N MET A 380 -7.31 12.68 -12.78
CA MET A 380 -7.47 11.34 -12.21
C MET A 380 -8.94 11.01 -11.94
N ARG A 381 -9.82 11.31 -12.92
CA ARG A 381 -11.25 11.01 -12.81
C ARG A 381 -11.48 9.50 -12.66
N GLY A 382 -12.48 9.12 -11.87
CA GLY A 382 -12.88 7.71 -11.67
C GLY A 382 -12.13 6.96 -10.57
N LEU A 383 -11.41 7.65 -9.69
CA LEU A 383 -10.85 7.05 -8.48
C LEU A 383 -11.99 6.65 -7.52
N ASP A 384 -11.90 5.44 -6.97
CA ASP A 384 -12.95 4.87 -6.10
C ASP A 384 -12.46 4.62 -4.66
N LEU A 385 -11.37 5.27 -4.29
CA LEU A 385 -10.74 5.22 -2.98
C LEU A 385 -10.33 6.63 -2.55
N PRO A 386 -10.18 6.89 -1.25
CA PRO A 386 -9.62 8.13 -0.75
C PRO A 386 -8.20 8.36 -1.30
N VAL A 387 -7.89 9.60 -1.67
CA VAL A 387 -6.57 9.98 -2.17
C VAL A 387 -6.08 11.29 -1.58
N LEU A 388 -4.76 11.44 -1.53
CA LEU A 388 -4.07 12.73 -1.45
C LEU A 388 -3.18 12.91 -2.67
N PHE A 389 -3.07 14.13 -3.15
CA PHE A 389 -2.09 14.53 -4.15
C PHE A 389 -0.94 15.25 -3.47
N TYR A 390 0.28 15.04 -3.97
CA TYR A 390 1.46 15.74 -3.45
C TYR A 390 2.36 16.31 -4.53
N MET A 391 2.94 17.46 -4.26
CA MET A 391 3.77 18.21 -5.22
C MET A 391 4.82 19.04 -4.48
N GLN A 392 6.03 19.16 -5.06
CA GLN A 392 7.08 20.05 -4.57
C GLN A 392 6.87 21.51 -5.05
N GLU A 393 6.22 22.33 -4.24
CA GLU A 393 5.79 23.68 -4.62
C GLU A 393 6.76 24.77 -4.17
N TYR A 394 6.95 25.78 -5.02
CA TYR A 394 7.72 27.01 -4.79
C TYR A 394 9.22 26.86 -4.43
N MET A 395 9.55 26.26 -3.29
CA MET A 395 10.92 26.05 -2.79
C MET A 395 11.28 24.57 -2.80
N PRO A 396 12.57 24.20 -2.87
CA PRO A 396 12.96 22.79 -3.01
C PRO A 396 12.63 21.92 -1.78
N TRP A 397 12.39 22.52 -0.61
CA TRP A 397 12.03 21.79 0.62
C TRP A 397 10.53 21.82 0.96
N LEU A 398 9.69 22.50 0.18
CA LEU A 398 8.26 22.63 0.44
C LEU A 398 7.47 21.63 -0.41
N PHE A 399 6.67 20.80 0.26
CA PHE A 399 5.75 19.86 -0.38
C PHE A 399 4.31 20.14 0.04
N THR A 400 3.37 20.10 -0.88
CA THR A 400 1.93 20.16 -0.58
C THR A 400 1.36 18.74 -0.49
N LEU A 401 0.34 18.57 0.35
CA LEU A 401 -0.48 17.38 0.47
C LEU A 401 -1.95 17.83 0.49
N ASP A 402 -2.75 17.44 -0.50
CA ASP A 402 -4.11 17.98 -0.64
C ASP A 402 -5.03 16.98 -1.36
N PRO A 403 -6.32 16.88 -0.99
CA PRO A 403 -7.24 15.89 -1.56
C PRO A 403 -7.66 16.17 -3.02
N ALA A 404 -7.46 17.37 -3.56
CA ALA A 404 -7.84 17.74 -4.92
C ALA A 404 -6.62 17.92 -5.84
N GLY A 405 -5.50 18.46 -5.36
CA GLY A 405 -4.36 18.69 -6.23
C GLY A 405 -3.34 19.67 -5.69
N TRP A 406 -2.62 20.34 -6.57
CA TRP A 406 -1.53 21.25 -6.23
C TRP A 406 -1.71 22.59 -6.96
N GLY A 407 -1.04 23.64 -6.49
CA GLY A 407 -1.21 24.99 -7.02
C GLY A 407 -2.69 25.41 -7.00
N ALA A 408 -3.20 25.95 -8.12
CA ALA A 408 -4.59 26.34 -8.25
C ALA A 408 -5.59 25.18 -8.47
N GLY A 409 -5.09 23.94 -8.55
CA GLY A 409 -5.91 22.72 -8.54
C GLY A 409 -6.10 22.12 -7.15
N SER A 410 -5.53 22.74 -6.11
CA SER A 410 -5.72 22.27 -4.74
C SER A 410 -7.09 22.66 -4.19
N SER A 411 -7.53 21.95 -3.16
CA SER A 411 -8.82 22.21 -2.49
C SER A 411 -8.85 23.54 -1.73
N ALA A 412 -7.68 24.17 -1.54
CA ALA A 412 -7.56 25.48 -0.91
C ALA A 412 -7.79 26.65 -1.89
N TYR A 413 -7.74 26.42 -3.21
CA TYR A 413 -7.92 27.47 -4.21
C TYR A 413 -9.40 27.59 -4.65
N PRO A 414 -9.95 28.81 -4.82
CA PRO A 414 -9.31 30.12 -4.64
C PRO A 414 -9.19 30.52 -3.16
N LEU A 415 -8.07 31.16 -2.83
CA LEU A 415 -7.89 31.79 -1.52
C LEU A 415 -8.43 33.22 -1.52
N PRO A 416 -9.06 33.67 -0.41
CA PRO A 416 -9.41 35.07 -0.23
C PRO A 416 -8.14 35.93 -0.17
N PRO A 417 -8.21 37.23 -0.56
CA PRO A 417 -7.09 38.15 -0.38
C PRO A 417 -6.61 38.17 1.07
N VAL A 418 -5.30 38.13 1.28
CA VAL A 418 -4.69 38.12 2.61
C VAL A 418 -4.80 39.51 3.23
N ASP A 419 -5.40 39.61 4.41
CA ASP A 419 -5.46 40.84 5.19
C ASP A 419 -4.10 41.11 5.84
N PRO A 420 -3.42 42.24 5.54
CA PRO A 420 -2.16 42.60 6.18
C PRO A 420 -2.30 42.88 7.70
N ALA A 421 -3.51 43.09 8.22
CA ALA A 421 -3.77 43.27 9.66
C ALA A 421 -3.86 41.93 10.42
N GLU A 422 -4.14 40.82 9.74
CA GLU A 422 -4.17 39.47 10.31
C GLU A 422 -2.76 38.86 10.37
N ILE A 423 -1.81 39.58 10.98
CA ILE A 423 -0.47 39.03 11.21
C ILE A 423 -0.58 37.98 12.33
N PRO A 424 -0.23 36.71 12.05
CA PRO A 424 -0.21 35.69 13.10
C PRO A 424 0.75 36.07 14.22
N GLY A 425 0.57 35.49 15.41
CA GLY A 425 1.49 35.73 16.54
C GLY A 425 2.95 35.40 16.18
N PRO A 426 3.94 35.88 16.95
CA PRO A 426 5.36 35.70 16.63
C PRO A 426 5.79 34.23 16.45
N ASP A 427 5.11 33.27 17.10
CA ASP A 427 5.33 31.83 16.91
C ASP A 427 4.86 31.30 15.54
N GLU A 428 3.93 32.00 14.89
CA GLU A 428 3.30 31.64 13.62
C GLU A 428 3.86 32.44 12.42
N THR A 429 4.67 33.48 12.62
CA THR A 429 5.37 34.19 11.52
C THR A 429 6.80 33.70 11.27
N ALA A 430 7.19 32.60 11.93
CA ALA A 430 8.55 32.09 11.95
C ALA A 430 9.09 31.78 10.54
N ALA A 431 8.26 31.31 9.61
CA ALA A 431 8.74 30.95 8.27
C ALA A 431 9.29 32.15 7.48
N PHE A 432 8.57 33.27 7.46
CA PHE A 432 8.98 34.43 6.68
C PHE A 432 10.33 34.97 7.15
N ASP A 433 10.47 35.22 8.47
CA ASP A 433 11.72 35.71 9.04
C ASP A 433 12.86 34.71 8.90
N HIS A 434 12.56 33.42 9.06
CA HIS A 434 13.54 32.37 8.89
C HIS A 434 14.16 32.40 7.49
N TYR A 435 13.34 32.44 6.43
CA TYR A 435 13.85 32.47 5.06
C TYR A 435 14.38 33.83 4.64
N ARG A 436 13.79 34.94 5.12
CA ARG A 436 14.33 36.28 4.91
C ARG A 436 15.75 36.39 5.49
N SER A 437 15.98 35.88 6.70
CA SER A 437 17.32 35.88 7.30
C SER A 437 18.34 35.06 6.50
N GLN A 438 17.91 33.99 5.82
CA GLN A 438 18.78 33.21 4.94
C GLN A 438 19.08 33.96 3.64
N LEU A 439 18.09 34.67 3.09
CA LEU A 439 18.29 35.55 1.94
C LEU A 439 19.32 36.64 2.27
N ASP A 440 19.16 37.31 3.41
CA ASP A 440 20.06 38.39 3.85
C ASP A 440 21.50 37.90 4.07
N ARG A 441 21.67 36.64 4.49
CA ARG A 441 22.98 35.98 4.62
C ARG A 441 23.51 35.37 3.33
N GLY A 442 22.75 35.40 2.23
CA GLY A 442 23.10 34.74 0.97
C GLY A 442 23.12 33.21 1.04
N THR A 443 22.43 32.60 2.01
CA THR A 443 22.37 31.14 2.21
C THR A 443 21.06 30.51 1.76
N LEU A 444 20.09 31.30 1.29
CA LEU A 444 18.80 30.78 0.82
C LEU A 444 18.98 29.99 -0.48
N GLY A 445 18.61 28.71 -0.46
CA GLY A 445 18.59 27.88 -1.66
C GLY A 445 17.42 28.26 -2.59
N THR A 446 17.62 28.06 -3.90
CA THR A 446 16.59 28.28 -4.92
C THR A 446 16.13 26.95 -5.51
N LYS A 447 14.95 26.90 -6.12
CA LYS A 447 14.39 25.65 -6.67
C LYS A 447 15.22 25.07 -7.82
N PHE A 448 15.85 25.93 -8.62
CA PHE A 448 16.75 25.53 -9.70
C PHE A 448 18.08 26.28 -9.56
N PRO A 449 19.22 25.63 -9.88
CA PRO A 449 20.54 26.26 -9.77
C PRO A 449 20.58 27.65 -10.41
N GLN A 450 21.20 28.60 -9.70
CA GLN A 450 21.42 29.97 -10.15
C GLN A 450 22.93 30.22 -10.24
N PRO A 451 23.39 31.14 -11.12
CA PRO A 451 24.77 31.62 -11.05
C PRO A 451 25.04 32.30 -9.70
N THR A 452 26.31 32.31 -9.29
CA THR A 452 26.74 32.99 -8.05
C THR A 452 26.27 34.44 -8.06
N GLY A 453 25.56 34.84 -7.01
CA GLY A 453 25.06 36.21 -6.86
C GLY A 453 26.21 37.21 -6.77
N ARG A 454 25.97 38.44 -7.21
CA ARG A 454 26.91 39.56 -6.99
C ARG A 454 26.76 40.03 -5.54
N ASP A 455 27.85 40.50 -4.94
CA ASP A 455 27.77 41.20 -3.65
C ASP A 455 26.98 42.50 -3.84
N LEU A 456 25.78 42.55 -3.28
CA LEU A 456 24.87 43.69 -3.35
C LEU A 456 25.00 44.64 -2.16
N SER A 457 26.03 44.46 -1.29
CA SER A 457 26.31 45.34 -0.15
C SER A 457 26.68 46.76 -0.59
N GLY A 458 25.70 47.54 -1.06
CA GLY A 458 25.90 48.92 -1.49
C GLY A 458 24.89 49.48 -2.49
N SER A 459 24.15 48.67 -3.25
CA SER A 459 23.14 49.20 -4.19
C SER A 459 21.81 49.47 -3.46
N ARG A 460 21.56 50.74 -3.13
CA ARG A 460 20.35 51.17 -2.39
C ARG A 460 19.17 51.59 -3.28
N SER A 461 19.33 51.62 -4.60
CA SER A 461 18.26 52.01 -5.53
C SER A 461 17.97 50.88 -6.52
N PRO A 462 16.70 50.63 -6.89
CA PRO A 462 16.37 49.77 -8.02
C PRO A 462 17.09 50.26 -9.29
N ASP A 463 17.70 49.33 -10.03
CA ASP A 463 18.36 49.60 -11.31
C ASP A 463 17.35 49.63 -12.47
N TYR A 464 16.15 49.06 -12.27
CA TYR A 464 15.10 48.98 -13.28
C TYR A 464 13.70 48.84 -12.67
N ASP A 465 12.68 49.04 -13.49
CA ASP A 465 11.29 49.15 -13.05
C ASP A 465 10.62 47.79 -12.92
N LEU A 466 10.82 46.89 -13.89
CA LEU A 466 10.15 45.60 -13.95
C LEU A 466 11.12 44.44 -14.13
N PHE A 467 10.82 43.33 -13.44
CA PHE A 467 11.46 42.05 -13.65
C PHE A 467 10.43 40.98 -14.05
N VAL A 468 10.74 40.20 -15.10
CA VAL A 468 9.94 39.04 -15.53
C VAL A 468 10.84 37.81 -15.65
N PRO A 469 10.68 36.78 -14.78
CA PRO A 469 11.27 35.48 -15.02
C PRO A 469 10.44 34.74 -16.06
N ILE A 470 11.05 34.36 -17.17
CA ILE A 470 10.40 33.62 -18.24
C ILE A 470 10.10 32.20 -17.74
N GLN A 471 8.85 31.75 -17.90
CA GLN A 471 8.44 30.37 -17.64
C GLN A 471 8.56 29.52 -18.91
N ILE A 472 8.59 28.19 -18.75
CA ILE A 472 8.58 27.27 -19.88
C ILE A 472 7.17 27.29 -20.52
N PRO A 473 7.01 27.61 -21.82
CA PRO A 473 5.69 27.81 -22.42
C PRO A 473 4.74 26.60 -22.35
N HIS A 474 5.29 25.39 -22.28
CA HIS A 474 4.54 24.14 -22.26
C HIS A 474 4.57 23.44 -20.88
N ASP A 475 4.88 24.19 -19.82
CA ASP A 475 4.79 23.69 -18.44
C ASP A 475 3.33 23.40 -18.04
N GLN A 476 3.12 22.42 -17.16
CA GLN A 476 1.80 22.09 -16.65
C GLN A 476 1.17 23.22 -15.83
N VAL A 477 1.97 24.02 -15.11
CA VAL A 477 1.43 25.17 -14.37
C VAL A 477 0.84 26.22 -15.30
N ILE A 478 1.42 26.38 -16.49
CA ILE A 478 0.87 27.26 -17.53
C ILE A 478 -0.37 26.60 -18.14
N ALA A 479 -0.25 25.32 -18.56
CA ALA A 479 -1.32 24.61 -19.24
C ALA A 479 -2.61 24.45 -18.41
N PHE A 480 -2.50 24.34 -17.08
CA PHE A 480 -3.65 24.11 -16.21
C PHE A 480 -4.12 25.36 -15.48
N PHE A 481 -3.21 26.29 -15.15
CA PHE A 481 -3.49 27.37 -14.20
C PHE A 481 -3.26 28.77 -14.78
N SER A 482 -3.19 28.89 -16.11
CA SER A 482 -3.13 30.19 -16.78
C SER A 482 -4.14 30.26 -17.93
N ASP A 483 -4.78 31.42 -18.07
CA ASP A 483 -5.59 31.73 -19.26
C ASP A 483 -4.76 32.44 -20.35
N VAL A 484 -3.53 32.86 -20.01
CA VAL A 484 -2.61 33.58 -20.89
C VAL A 484 -1.34 32.78 -21.17
N GLY A 485 -0.78 32.94 -22.36
CA GLY A 485 0.46 32.28 -22.77
C GLY A 485 1.72 33.01 -22.30
N VAL A 486 2.86 32.29 -22.28
CA VAL A 486 4.17 32.91 -22.01
C VAL A 486 4.53 33.94 -23.09
N ALA A 487 4.35 33.61 -24.37
CA ALA A 487 4.67 34.52 -25.47
C ALA A 487 3.83 35.81 -25.40
N GLU A 488 2.51 35.65 -25.30
CA GLU A 488 1.55 36.75 -25.13
C GLU A 488 1.92 37.66 -23.95
N THR A 489 2.25 37.07 -22.79
CA THR A 489 2.64 37.83 -21.60
C THR A 489 3.93 38.64 -21.83
N LEU A 490 4.94 38.04 -22.46
CA LEU A 490 6.22 38.71 -22.70
C LEU A 490 6.10 39.82 -23.75
N GLU A 491 5.32 39.59 -24.82
CA GLU A 491 5.03 40.59 -25.83
C GLU A 491 4.27 41.79 -25.24
N ALA A 492 3.24 41.53 -24.42
CA ALA A 492 2.49 42.55 -23.71
C ALA A 492 3.39 43.34 -22.73
N ALA A 493 4.21 42.65 -21.93
CA ALA A 493 5.13 43.29 -21.00
C ALA A 493 6.18 44.16 -21.72
N ALA A 494 6.75 43.68 -22.82
CA ALA A 494 7.70 44.43 -23.64
C ALA A 494 7.06 45.66 -24.30
N ALA A 495 5.86 45.50 -24.87
CA ALA A 495 5.11 46.61 -25.45
C ALA A 495 4.74 47.67 -24.39
N PHE A 496 4.30 47.22 -23.21
CA PHE A 496 4.02 48.09 -22.07
C PHE A 496 5.25 48.85 -21.61
N ALA A 497 6.39 48.18 -21.44
CA ALA A 497 7.64 48.79 -21.03
C ALA A 497 8.11 49.87 -22.01
N ARG A 498 8.03 49.60 -23.33
CA ARG A 498 8.33 50.60 -24.38
C ARG A 498 7.38 51.79 -24.32
N ARG A 499 6.07 51.53 -24.24
CA ARG A 499 5.02 52.56 -24.21
C ARG A 499 5.15 53.49 -23.01
N ARG A 500 5.47 52.94 -21.83
CA ARG A 500 5.63 53.70 -20.58
C ARG A 500 7.07 54.14 -20.31
N ASN A 501 7.99 53.87 -21.25
CA ASN A 501 9.42 54.11 -21.12
C ASN A 501 10.03 53.55 -19.81
N LEU A 502 9.61 52.34 -19.44
CA LEU A 502 10.12 51.60 -18.30
C LEU A 502 11.31 50.73 -18.70
N ARG A 503 12.15 50.40 -17.71
CA ARG A 503 13.23 49.41 -17.85
C ARG A 503 12.72 48.05 -17.37
N LEU A 504 12.57 47.11 -18.29
CA LEU A 504 12.13 45.74 -18.07
C LEU A 504 13.31 44.78 -18.24
N VAL A 505 13.53 43.89 -17.27
CA VAL A 505 14.51 42.81 -17.38
C VAL A 505 13.80 41.47 -17.55
N LEU A 506 14.19 40.73 -18.60
CA LEU A 506 13.76 39.37 -18.88
C LEU A 506 14.88 38.39 -18.50
N LYS A 507 14.52 37.33 -17.77
CA LYS A 507 15.45 36.22 -17.44
C LYS A 507 14.95 34.88 -17.99
N PRO A 508 15.77 34.12 -18.74
CA PRO A 508 15.41 32.79 -19.24
C PRO A 508 15.29 31.76 -18.11
N HIS A 509 14.51 30.70 -18.35
CA HIS A 509 14.32 29.62 -17.38
C HIS A 509 15.53 28.65 -17.39
N PRO A 510 16.20 28.40 -16.24
CA PRO A 510 17.42 27.58 -16.21
C PRO A 510 17.18 26.11 -16.61
N ALA A 511 16.05 25.53 -16.20
CA ALA A 511 15.74 24.13 -16.47
C ALA A 511 15.47 23.80 -17.96
N ASN A 512 15.16 24.80 -18.79
CA ASN A 512 14.92 24.60 -20.23
C ASN A 512 15.22 25.90 -21.00
N LEU A 513 16.51 26.24 -21.07
CA LEU A 513 16.98 27.44 -21.79
C LEU A 513 16.50 27.44 -23.26
N LYS A 514 16.55 26.28 -23.94
CA LYS A 514 16.14 26.16 -25.35
C LYS A 514 14.70 26.64 -25.59
N ALA A 515 13.78 26.39 -24.65
CA ALA A 515 12.39 26.82 -24.77
C ALA A 515 12.17 28.32 -24.51
N THR A 516 13.15 29.01 -23.92
CA THR A 516 13.02 30.41 -23.50
C THR A 516 13.93 31.37 -24.26
N LEU A 517 15.04 30.89 -24.84
CA LEU A 517 15.97 31.67 -25.66
C LEU A 517 15.34 32.43 -26.85
N PRO A 518 14.30 31.92 -27.54
CA PRO A 518 13.67 32.67 -28.63
C PRO A 518 13.14 34.05 -28.20
N PHE A 519 12.75 34.21 -26.95
CA PHE A 519 12.26 35.48 -26.40
C PHE A 519 13.35 36.52 -26.18
N ARG A 520 14.63 36.17 -26.33
CA ARG A 520 15.74 37.15 -26.34
C ARG A 520 15.57 38.20 -27.44
N SER A 521 14.89 37.86 -28.52
CA SER A 521 14.54 38.79 -29.61
C SER A 521 13.66 39.97 -29.15
N LEU A 522 13.01 39.88 -28.00
CA LEU A 522 12.24 41.00 -27.41
C LEU A 522 13.14 42.06 -26.77
N ALA A 523 14.39 41.74 -26.44
CA ALA A 523 15.33 42.70 -25.87
C ALA A 523 15.80 43.70 -26.93
N ASP A 524 15.85 44.97 -26.55
CA ASP A 524 16.29 46.08 -27.40
C ASP A 524 17.41 46.92 -26.76
N ASP A 525 17.89 46.49 -25.59
CA ASP A 525 18.93 47.14 -24.79
C ASP A 525 18.64 48.61 -24.45
N ARG A 526 17.37 49.03 -24.57
CA ARG A 526 16.88 50.38 -24.25
C ARG A 526 15.80 50.35 -23.18
N ASN A 527 14.70 49.64 -23.46
CA ASN A 527 13.59 49.45 -22.54
C ASN A 527 13.51 48.01 -22.06
N VAL A 528 13.89 47.05 -22.90
CA VAL A 528 13.84 45.63 -22.59
C VAL A 528 15.24 45.04 -22.60
N PHE A 529 15.67 44.51 -21.48
CA PHE A 529 17.00 43.96 -21.24
C PHE A 529 16.92 42.46 -20.99
N TRP A 530 17.97 41.74 -21.39
CA TRP A 530 18.14 40.33 -21.11
C TRP A 530 19.18 40.13 -20.01
N SER A 531 18.88 39.36 -18.97
CA SER A 531 19.85 39.01 -17.93
C SER A 531 19.78 37.55 -17.51
N GLU A 532 20.95 36.98 -17.24
CA GLU A 532 21.10 35.64 -16.69
C GLU A 532 21.51 35.65 -15.21
N ASP A 533 21.66 36.84 -14.59
CA ASP A 533 22.00 37.00 -13.16
C ASP A 533 21.03 36.24 -12.25
N SER A 534 21.43 35.96 -11.00
CA SER A 534 20.59 35.27 -10.01
C SER A 534 19.22 35.94 -9.85
N ILE A 535 18.14 35.14 -9.70
CA ILE A 535 16.79 35.68 -9.49
C ILE A 535 16.73 36.64 -8.30
N HIS A 536 17.43 36.37 -7.19
CA HIS A 536 17.41 37.25 -6.02
C HIS A 536 18.10 38.59 -6.30
N ASP A 537 19.19 38.59 -7.08
CA ASP A 537 19.85 39.83 -7.51
C ASP A 537 18.96 40.64 -8.44
N LEU A 538 18.15 39.95 -9.26
CA LEU A 538 17.25 40.61 -10.17
C LEU A 538 16.05 41.22 -9.44
N ILE A 539 15.47 40.47 -8.50
CA ILE A 539 14.35 40.96 -7.69
C ILE A 539 14.79 42.16 -6.85
N ALA A 540 15.94 42.09 -6.18
CA ALA A 540 16.45 43.17 -5.33
C ALA A 540 16.60 44.50 -6.09
N ARG A 541 17.03 44.44 -7.36
CA ARG A 541 17.28 45.59 -8.25
C ARG A 541 16.06 46.04 -9.05
N SER A 542 14.90 45.40 -8.87
CA SER A 542 13.64 45.78 -9.50
C SER A 542 12.76 46.65 -8.59
N LYS A 543 11.87 47.46 -9.18
CA LYS A 543 10.78 48.12 -8.44
C LYS A 543 9.59 47.19 -8.23
N ALA A 544 9.21 46.44 -9.26
CA ALA A 544 8.16 45.44 -9.19
C ALA A 544 8.49 44.21 -10.05
N MET A 545 7.81 43.11 -9.76
CA MET A 545 7.93 41.87 -10.51
C MET A 545 6.60 41.54 -11.20
N LEU A 546 6.67 41.06 -12.44
CA LEU A 546 5.52 40.54 -13.18
C LEU A 546 5.76 39.05 -13.49
N THR A 547 4.76 38.22 -13.21
CA THR A 547 4.81 36.77 -13.41
C THR A 547 3.44 36.25 -13.80
N ILE A 548 3.38 35.13 -14.51
CA ILE A 548 2.11 34.41 -14.68
C ILE A 548 1.81 33.71 -13.36
N ASN A 549 2.53 32.63 -13.06
CA ASN A 549 2.36 31.83 -11.84
C ASN A 549 3.67 31.13 -11.41
N SER A 550 4.82 31.72 -11.75
CA SER A 550 6.16 31.20 -11.45
C SER A 550 6.42 31.03 -9.96
N SER A 551 7.22 30.03 -9.56
CA SER A 551 7.72 29.92 -8.18
C SER A 551 8.54 31.12 -7.74
N VAL A 552 9.21 31.81 -8.68
CA VAL A 552 10.00 33.00 -8.39
C VAL A 552 9.15 34.12 -7.77
N GLY A 553 7.83 34.16 -8.04
CA GLY A 553 6.93 35.11 -7.40
C GLY A 553 6.81 34.87 -5.89
N PHE A 554 6.75 33.61 -5.45
CA PHE A 554 6.81 33.26 -4.03
C PHE A 554 8.14 33.72 -3.42
N GLU A 555 9.26 33.45 -4.09
CA GLU A 555 10.60 33.87 -3.63
C GLU A 555 10.74 35.40 -3.54
N ALA A 556 10.10 36.14 -4.45
CA ALA A 556 10.14 37.60 -4.47
C ALA A 556 9.40 38.27 -3.31
N MET A 557 8.49 37.56 -2.64
CA MET A 557 7.85 38.05 -1.41
C MET A 557 8.89 38.30 -0.31
N LEU A 558 9.95 37.50 -0.27
CA LEU A 558 11.11 37.70 0.60
C LEU A 558 11.98 38.88 0.17
N HIS A 559 11.58 39.69 -0.81
CA HIS A 559 12.21 40.98 -1.10
C HIS A 559 11.31 42.16 -0.74
N GLY A 560 10.04 41.91 -0.40
CA GLY A 560 9.06 42.95 -0.03
C GLY A 560 8.63 43.83 -1.20
N LYS A 561 8.87 43.40 -2.44
CA LYS A 561 8.53 44.14 -3.66
C LYS A 561 7.08 43.84 -4.07
N PRO A 562 6.36 44.78 -4.70
CA PRO A 562 5.08 44.47 -5.33
C PRO A 562 5.27 43.42 -6.43
N ILE A 563 4.40 42.42 -6.43
CA ILE A 563 4.38 41.33 -7.42
C ILE A 563 3.02 41.36 -8.11
N VAL A 564 3.03 41.29 -9.43
CA VAL A 564 1.85 41.13 -10.27
C VAL A 564 1.78 39.70 -10.77
N THR A 565 0.69 39.00 -10.45
CA THR A 565 0.37 37.65 -10.91
C THR A 565 -0.70 37.69 -11.99
N LEU A 566 -0.42 37.14 -13.18
CA LEU A 566 -1.37 37.07 -14.30
C LEU A 566 -2.06 35.70 -14.43
N GLY A 567 -1.51 34.67 -13.78
CA GLY A 567 -2.07 33.33 -13.72
C GLY A 567 -2.47 32.96 -12.29
N ARG A 568 -3.19 31.84 -12.17
CA ARG A 568 -3.68 31.33 -10.90
C ARG A 568 -2.55 30.63 -10.14
N THR A 569 -2.37 30.98 -8.87
CA THR A 569 -1.41 30.37 -7.93
C THR A 569 -1.86 30.68 -6.51
N LEU A 570 -1.58 29.84 -5.51
CA LEU A 570 -2.06 30.08 -4.14
C LEU A 570 -1.60 31.44 -3.60
N TYR A 571 -0.36 31.84 -3.94
CA TYR A 571 0.19 33.11 -3.50
C TYR A 571 -0.42 34.34 -4.19
N ASP A 572 -1.31 34.16 -5.18
CA ASP A 572 -2.08 35.24 -5.81
C ASP A 572 -3.05 35.94 -4.85
N ALA A 573 -3.28 35.34 -3.68
CA ALA A 573 -4.01 35.93 -2.57
C ALA A 573 -3.23 37.04 -1.85
N ALA A 574 -1.90 37.04 -1.98
CA ALA A 574 -1.03 38.01 -1.34
C ALA A 574 -0.43 39.04 -2.32
N THR A 575 -0.63 38.87 -3.62
CA THR A 575 -0.06 39.71 -4.68
C THR A 575 -1.12 40.56 -5.39
N ILE A 576 -0.67 41.42 -6.30
CA ILE A 576 -1.57 42.16 -7.19
C ILE A 576 -2.02 41.20 -8.29
N ARG A 577 -3.33 40.87 -8.34
CA ARG A 577 -3.91 40.08 -9.43
C ARG A 577 -4.06 40.98 -10.66
N GLY A 578 -3.19 40.80 -11.63
CA GLY A 578 -3.15 41.61 -12.84
C GLY A 578 -3.83 40.94 -14.03
N ARG A 579 -4.06 41.72 -15.08
CA ARG A 579 -4.52 41.23 -16.38
C ARG A 579 -3.51 41.59 -17.46
N VAL A 580 -3.28 40.68 -18.40
CA VAL A 580 -2.31 40.90 -19.49
C VAL A 580 -2.73 42.05 -20.40
N ASP A 581 -4.04 42.27 -20.55
CA ASP A 581 -4.62 43.33 -21.37
C ASP A 581 -4.73 44.68 -20.65
N ASP A 582 -4.46 44.74 -19.34
CA ASP A 582 -4.44 45.97 -18.53
C ASP A 582 -3.24 46.02 -17.55
N LEU A 583 -2.05 46.07 -18.12
CA LEU A 583 -0.82 46.28 -17.34
C LEU A 583 -0.71 47.71 -16.79
N ASP A 584 -1.50 48.66 -17.29
CA ASP A 584 -1.51 50.04 -16.79
C ASP A 584 -2.12 50.12 -15.39
N GLU A 585 -3.23 49.41 -15.15
CA GLU A 585 -3.85 49.26 -13.83
C GLU A 585 -2.91 48.55 -12.85
N ALA A 586 -2.34 47.41 -13.25
CA ALA A 586 -1.42 46.66 -12.41
C ALA A 586 -0.20 47.51 -12.01
N TRP A 587 0.34 48.29 -12.94
CA TRP A 587 1.45 49.21 -12.65
C TRP A 587 1.05 50.37 -11.74
N ALA A 588 -0.20 50.86 -11.82
CA ALA A 588 -0.70 51.85 -10.86
C ALA A 588 -0.69 51.27 -9.44
N GLN A 589 -1.21 50.07 -9.25
CA GLN A 589 -1.17 49.39 -7.95
C GLN A 589 0.25 49.14 -7.45
N CYS A 590 1.21 48.83 -8.33
CA CYS A 590 2.62 48.72 -7.96
C CYS A 590 3.23 50.05 -7.47
N ARG A 591 2.83 51.19 -8.05
CA ARG A 591 3.31 52.52 -7.61
C ARG A 591 2.70 52.94 -6.29
N ASP A 592 1.45 52.55 -6.06
CA ASP A 592 0.70 52.86 -4.84
C ASP A 592 0.93 51.80 -3.75
N TRP A 593 1.85 50.86 -3.97
CA TRP A 593 2.18 49.78 -3.04
C TRP A 593 2.84 50.32 -1.77
N ASP A 594 2.16 50.15 -0.64
CA ASP A 594 2.75 50.39 0.66
C ASP A 594 3.67 49.22 1.07
N ALA A 595 4.95 49.52 1.29
CA ALA A 595 5.96 48.50 1.55
C ALA A 595 5.73 47.77 2.87
N GLU A 596 5.28 48.46 3.91
CA GLU A 596 5.05 47.89 5.23
C GLU A 596 3.85 46.92 5.22
N SER A 597 2.69 47.41 4.77
CA SER A 597 1.49 46.59 4.58
C SER A 597 1.73 45.42 3.64
N GLY A 598 2.48 45.64 2.56
CA GLY A 598 2.88 44.61 1.62
C GLY A 598 3.71 43.48 2.25
N VAL A 599 4.72 43.83 3.04
CA VAL A 599 5.53 42.85 3.77
C VAL A 599 4.69 42.09 4.80
N ASN A 600 3.76 42.77 5.49
CA ASN A 600 2.86 42.13 6.44
C ASN A 600 1.93 41.12 5.75
N ARG A 601 1.41 41.46 4.57
CA ARG A 601 0.62 40.54 3.73
C ARG A 601 1.44 39.30 3.33
N TYR A 602 2.68 39.48 2.89
CA TYR A 602 3.56 38.36 2.54
C TYR A 602 3.90 37.49 3.75
N ARG A 603 4.15 38.10 4.90
CA ARG A 603 4.39 37.41 6.17
C ARG A 603 3.20 36.54 6.57
N ALA A 604 1.98 37.07 6.50
CA ALA A 604 0.75 36.32 6.79
C ALA A 604 0.55 35.16 5.80
N PHE A 605 0.85 35.35 4.50
CA PHE A 605 0.80 34.26 3.54
C PHE A 605 1.85 33.16 3.82
N TYR A 606 3.09 33.53 4.14
CA TYR A 606 4.13 32.56 4.50
C TYR A 606 3.77 31.76 5.75
N ALA A 607 3.18 32.40 6.76
CA ALA A 607 2.67 31.74 7.94
C ALA A 607 1.58 30.71 7.59
N TRP A 608 0.59 31.09 6.76
CA TRP A 608 -0.40 30.12 6.29
C TRP A 608 0.25 28.99 5.47
N PHE A 609 1.02 29.34 4.45
CA PHE A 609 1.54 28.36 3.50
C PHE A 609 2.59 27.46 4.14
N CYS A 610 3.65 27.99 4.73
CA CYS A 610 4.76 27.19 5.27
C CYS A 610 4.45 26.58 6.65
N ASP A 611 3.62 27.24 7.46
CA ASP A 611 3.40 26.83 8.86
C ASP A 611 2.08 26.09 9.10
N ARG A 612 1.20 26.03 8.11
CA ARG A 612 -0.09 25.31 8.25
C ARG A 612 -0.43 24.42 7.06
N TYR A 613 -0.12 24.84 5.84
CA TYR A 613 -0.57 24.15 4.63
C TYR A 613 0.47 23.20 4.03
N ALA A 614 1.68 23.66 3.76
CA ALA A 614 2.76 22.87 3.20
C ALA A 614 3.50 22.07 4.29
N VAL A 615 4.12 20.98 3.86
CA VAL A 615 5.10 20.20 4.62
C VAL A 615 6.48 20.77 4.32
N ASP A 616 7.00 21.54 5.27
CA ASP A 616 8.32 22.15 5.20
C ASP A 616 9.42 21.21 5.70
N THR A 617 10.09 20.52 4.76
CA THR A 617 11.12 19.52 5.10
C THR A 617 12.41 20.13 5.65
N SER A 618 12.59 21.46 5.58
CA SER A 618 13.73 22.18 6.17
C SER A 618 13.53 22.50 7.66
N ARG A 619 12.29 22.49 8.15
CA ARG A 619 11.92 22.82 9.53
C ARG A 619 11.23 21.62 10.20
N PRO A 620 11.98 20.71 10.86
CA PRO A 620 11.47 19.42 11.31
C PRO A 620 10.21 19.47 12.19
N ALA A 621 10.15 20.40 13.15
CA ALA A 621 8.97 20.53 14.02
C ALA A 621 7.72 20.95 13.23
N GLN A 622 7.88 21.82 12.23
CA GLN A 622 6.78 22.23 11.37
C GLN A 622 6.38 21.12 10.39
N ARG A 623 7.36 20.44 9.79
CA ARG A 623 7.14 19.25 8.98
C ARG A 623 6.23 18.26 9.69
N ASP A 624 6.58 17.91 10.93
CA ASP A 624 5.86 16.88 11.69
C ASP A 624 4.44 17.33 12.02
N ARG A 625 4.22 18.60 12.38
CA ARG A 625 2.88 19.18 12.57
C ARG A 625 2.03 19.14 11.30
N SER A 626 2.56 19.58 10.17
CA SER A 626 1.83 19.57 8.89
C SER A 626 1.50 18.13 8.46
N LEU A 627 2.44 17.19 8.65
CA LEU A 627 2.20 15.78 8.39
C LEU A 627 1.10 15.22 9.31
N ASP A 628 1.15 15.50 10.62
CA ASP A 628 0.11 15.07 11.56
C ASP A 628 -1.27 15.58 11.16
N HIS A 629 -1.37 16.84 10.70
CA HIS A 629 -2.62 17.41 10.20
C HIS A 629 -3.16 16.67 8.97
N HIS A 630 -2.36 16.58 7.90
CA HIS A 630 -2.78 15.99 6.63
C HIS A 630 -3.04 14.50 6.74
N VAL A 631 -2.13 13.77 7.40
CA VAL A 631 -2.28 12.34 7.65
C VAL A 631 -3.45 12.07 8.58
N GLY A 632 -3.63 12.85 9.64
CA GLY A 632 -4.77 12.70 10.55
C GLY A 632 -6.12 12.82 9.83
N ARG A 633 -6.27 13.84 8.97
CA ARG A 633 -7.47 14.02 8.15
C ARG A 633 -7.70 12.87 7.16
N LEU A 634 -6.64 12.39 6.50
CA LEU A 634 -6.73 11.25 5.60
C LEU A 634 -7.17 9.99 6.36
N LEU A 635 -6.51 9.66 7.47
CA LEU A 635 -6.80 8.44 8.23
C LEU A 635 -8.20 8.46 8.84
N SER A 636 -8.68 9.60 9.31
CA SER A 636 -10.07 9.71 9.77
C SER A 636 -11.07 9.51 8.62
N ARG A 637 -10.80 10.10 7.44
CA ARG A 637 -11.64 9.85 6.26
C ARG A 637 -11.68 8.38 5.84
N VAL A 638 -10.58 7.64 6.03
CA VAL A 638 -10.45 6.24 5.60
C VAL A 638 -11.03 5.27 6.65
N TYR A 639 -10.81 5.52 7.94
CA TYR A 639 -11.08 4.55 9.02
C TYR A 639 -12.08 5.00 10.08
N GLY A 640 -12.62 6.23 10.00
CA GLY A 640 -13.55 6.81 10.98
C GLY A 640 -12.84 7.63 12.04
#